data_AF-A0A812NGV7-F1
#
_entry.id   AF-A0A812NGV7-F1
#
_cell.length_a   1.000
_cell.length_b   1.000
_cell.length_c   1.000
_cell.angle_alpha   90.00
_cell.angle_beta   90.00
_cell.angle_gamma   90.00
#
_symmetry.space_group_name_H-M   'P 1'
#
loop_
_entity.id
_entity.type
_entity.pdbx_description
1 polymer ?
#
loop_
_entity_poly.entity_id
_entity_poly.type
_entity_poly.pdbx_seq_one_letter_code
_entity_poly.pdbx_strand_id
1 'polypeptide(L)'
;MGEMSNFARPRSGHWYFSLKDENAQVRCAMFANRNRSVALQPGDGQLVIARGRVSLYEGRGDFQVIVDSLEAAGEGALRQAFDQLKLKLAAEGLFDAQLKQPLPAIPQHVAVITSPTGAAIRDVIAVWQRRFPGLRVTLIPSSVQGPAAEAELLAAFEKLPMLAPDIVLLTRGGGSLEDLWSFNLESVARACAACPFPTVSAVGHEIDVSICDFVADVRAPTPSAAAELIAPDAAAMQLTLQQQLRNLTRVWQRDLHSHQQQIKHLQRRLPNPEQIITRFGQRIDDASLRLEAAFERKLNFLRLQVTSQQKQLQALGPTEQLLSAKRNLASLQTRLAYTMRQQLATRTNRIAGISRMLHGVSPLPTINRGFALVENNSGNVVASIEQLDEGDITTTYLQEKQVIKLVGAILLSGLYIIAAHADDTIAQPSPATTSVPGGVYVWTPPANATDITFQGSTVMRYGQQVLVGLPISAKPGTATLRYVADGQPQRHSFVIEDKTYTEQRLTIENKAMVTPPPETLSRIRAESVRQKALYNTFAQSADLSDGFQLPLEGITTSLFGHRRFFNDQPRSPHSGLDIAADTGTPVSAAASATVTLADDLYFNGKTLFLDHGQGLITMYCHLSELLVEEGDQVTQGEVIGLVGATGRVTGPHLHWSVSLNGYRVDPETFLATINRLRELP
;
A
#
# COMPACT_ATOMS: atom_id res chain seq x y z
N MET A 1 16.99 77.00 -36.57
CA MET A 1 15.70 77.09 -35.87
C MET A 1 14.78 77.92 -36.74
N GLY A 2 13.50 77.58 -36.81
CA GLY A 2 12.52 78.30 -37.63
C GLY A 2 11.13 77.70 -37.48
N GLU A 3 10.12 78.39 -37.99
CA GLU A 3 8.74 77.88 -38.02
C GLU A 3 8.54 76.99 -39.25
N MET A 4 7.95 75.81 -39.05
CA MET A 4 7.65 74.87 -40.11
C MET A 4 6.39 75.28 -40.88
N SER A 5 6.45 75.21 -42.21
CA SER A 5 5.36 75.58 -43.10
C SER A 5 5.34 74.72 -44.36
N ASN A 6 4.17 74.59 -45.00
CA ASN A 6 3.98 73.80 -46.22
C ASN A 6 4.38 72.31 -46.05
N PHE A 7 4.09 71.72 -44.88
CA PHE A 7 4.42 70.34 -44.57
C PHE A 7 3.62 69.34 -45.44
N ALA A 8 4.34 68.48 -46.14
CA ALA A 8 3.78 67.47 -47.03
C ALA A 8 4.41 66.08 -46.78
N ARG A 9 3.55 65.06 -46.71
CA ARG A 9 3.94 63.64 -46.57
C ARG A 9 3.38 62.79 -47.72
N PRO A 10 4.08 62.71 -48.87
CA PRO A 10 3.67 61.86 -49.99
C PRO A 10 3.70 60.36 -49.66
N ARG A 11 3.13 59.52 -50.55
CA ARG A 11 3.11 58.05 -50.43
C ARG A 11 4.50 57.39 -50.34
N SER A 12 5.58 58.07 -50.71
CA SER A 12 6.97 57.62 -50.51
C SER A 12 7.41 57.65 -49.03
N GLY A 13 6.63 58.25 -48.13
CA GLY A 13 6.92 58.34 -46.71
C GLY A 13 8.02 59.35 -46.35
N HIS A 14 8.56 60.09 -47.32
CA HIS A 14 9.43 61.24 -47.07
C HIS A 14 8.60 62.43 -46.55
N TRP A 15 9.24 63.34 -45.83
CA TRP A 15 8.65 64.61 -45.42
C TRP A 15 9.31 65.75 -46.20
N TYR A 16 8.50 66.67 -46.69
CA TYR A 16 8.94 67.92 -47.29
C TYR A 16 8.26 69.08 -46.56
N PHE A 17 9.01 70.13 -46.26
CA PHE A 17 8.50 71.33 -45.59
C PHE A 17 9.41 72.51 -45.90
N SER A 18 9.03 73.71 -45.49
CA SER A 18 9.91 74.88 -45.49
C SER A 18 10.07 75.39 -44.06
N LEU A 19 11.28 75.72 -43.67
CA LEU A 19 11.56 76.46 -42.44
C LEU A 19 11.61 77.94 -42.80
N LYS A 20 10.79 78.75 -42.14
CA LYS A 20 10.79 80.21 -42.28
C LYS A 20 11.25 80.89 -40.99
N ASP A 21 11.81 82.08 -41.18
CA ASP A 21 11.94 83.12 -40.16
C ASP A 21 11.18 84.38 -40.63
N GLU A 22 11.41 85.53 -40.00
CA GLU A 22 10.71 86.78 -40.34
C GLU A 22 11.09 87.35 -41.72
N ASN A 23 12.23 86.96 -42.29
CA ASN A 23 12.81 87.57 -43.49
C ASN A 23 13.11 86.56 -44.61
N ALA A 24 13.23 85.27 -44.31
CA ALA A 24 13.62 84.23 -45.26
C ALA A 24 12.85 82.91 -45.07
N GLN A 25 12.91 82.06 -46.09
CA GLN A 25 12.48 80.66 -46.02
C GLN A 25 13.45 79.73 -46.75
N VAL A 26 13.64 78.52 -46.23
CA VAL A 26 14.47 77.47 -46.84
C VAL A 26 13.71 76.16 -46.94
N ARG A 27 13.72 75.54 -48.13
CA ARG A 27 13.08 74.23 -48.34
C ARG A 27 13.88 73.13 -47.67
N CYS A 28 13.17 72.19 -47.04
CA CYS A 28 13.70 71.09 -46.26
C CYS A 28 13.11 69.75 -46.74
N ALA A 29 13.94 68.72 -46.74
CA ALA A 29 13.54 67.35 -47.07
C ALA A 29 14.09 66.37 -46.03
N MET A 30 13.26 65.46 -45.53
CA MET A 30 13.63 64.42 -44.58
C MET A 30 13.23 63.03 -45.10
N PHE A 31 14.20 62.14 -45.22
CA PHE A 31 13.99 60.82 -45.82
C PHE A 31 13.26 59.84 -44.88
N ALA A 32 12.58 58.85 -45.48
CA ALA A 32 11.70 57.87 -44.81
C ALA A 32 12.40 56.86 -43.86
N ASN A 33 13.73 56.99 -43.72
CA ASN A 33 14.58 56.27 -42.76
C ASN A 33 14.96 57.15 -41.56
N ARG A 34 15.08 58.48 -41.74
CA ARG A 34 15.39 59.45 -40.67
C ARG A 34 14.16 59.90 -39.90
N ASN A 35 13.05 60.14 -40.58
CA ASN A 35 11.82 60.60 -39.90
C ASN A 35 11.20 59.56 -38.94
N ARG A 36 11.60 58.28 -39.03
CA ARG A 36 11.18 57.22 -38.10
C ARG A 36 11.73 57.38 -36.67
N SER A 37 12.83 58.13 -36.50
CA SER A 37 13.42 58.41 -35.19
C SER A 37 13.04 59.79 -34.64
N VAL A 38 12.08 60.47 -35.26
CA VAL A 38 11.53 61.75 -34.78
C VAL A 38 10.27 61.45 -33.96
N ALA A 39 10.29 61.75 -32.67
CA ALA A 39 9.15 61.58 -31.77
C ALA A 39 8.09 62.69 -31.95
N LEU A 40 8.51 63.89 -32.36
CA LEU A 40 7.61 65.00 -32.70
C LEU A 40 6.71 64.62 -33.87
N GLN A 41 5.39 64.81 -33.72
CA GLN A 41 4.46 64.74 -34.84
C GLN A 41 4.47 66.09 -35.60
N PRO A 42 4.99 66.14 -36.84
CA PRO A 42 5.17 67.39 -37.56
C PRO A 42 3.84 67.97 -38.08
N GLY A 43 3.68 69.28 -37.94
CA GLY A 43 2.59 70.08 -38.52
C GLY A 43 3.00 71.53 -38.77
N ASP A 44 2.29 72.22 -39.65
CA ASP A 44 2.53 73.63 -39.94
C ASP A 44 2.28 74.52 -38.72
N GLY A 45 3.06 75.60 -38.59
CA GLY A 45 3.04 76.50 -37.43
C GLY A 45 3.95 76.09 -36.27
N GLN A 46 4.55 74.90 -36.30
CA GLN A 46 5.45 74.43 -35.24
C GLN A 46 6.82 75.09 -35.31
N LEU A 47 7.32 75.59 -34.18
CA LEU A 47 8.68 76.12 -34.05
C LEU A 47 9.65 74.96 -33.79
N VAL A 48 10.64 74.77 -34.66
CA VAL A 48 11.49 73.56 -34.68
C VAL A 48 12.99 73.85 -34.83
N ILE A 49 13.78 72.94 -34.28
CA ILE A 49 15.23 72.87 -34.43
C ILE A 49 15.55 71.69 -35.36
N ALA A 50 15.90 71.99 -36.61
CA ALA A 50 16.39 71.01 -37.56
C ALA A 50 17.92 71.03 -37.63
N ARG A 51 18.55 69.85 -37.64
CA ARG A 51 19.95 69.66 -38.04
C ARG A 51 19.99 68.94 -39.38
N GLY A 52 20.87 69.37 -40.28
CA GLY A 52 20.92 68.86 -41.65
C GLY A 52 22.07 69.43 -42.45
N ARG A 53 22.11 69.09 -43.74
CA ARG A 53 23.14 69.53 -44.69
C ARG A 53 22.50 70.20 -45.90
N VAL A 54 23.05 71.33 -46.32
CA VAL A 54 22.64 72.02 -47.55
C VAL A 54 23.01 71.14 -48.75
N SER A 55 22.09 71.03 -49.70
CA SER A 55 22.22 70.24 -50.92
C SER A 55 21.49 70.94 -52.07
N LEU A 56 21.95 70.73 -53.30
CA LEU A 56 21.33 71.28 -54.50
C LEU A 56 20.42 70.21 -55.12
N TYR A 57 19.14 70.53 -55.37
CA TYR A 57 18.26 69.66 -56.12
C TYR A 57 18.46 69.87 -57.62
N GLU A 58 19.39 69.12 -58.21
CA GLU A 58 19.83 69.24 -59.61
C GLU A 58 18.68 69.30 -60.63
N GLY A 59 17.57 68.58 -60.38
CA GLY A 59 16.38 68.58 -61.25
C GLY A 59 15.59 69.91 -61.30
N ARG A 60 15.94 70.92 -60.49
CA ARG A 60 15.38 72.29 -60.56
C ARG A 60 16.39 73.41 -60.29
N GLY A 61 17.58 73.12 -59.78
CA GLY A 61 18.55 74.13 -59.33
C GLY A 61 18.19 74.78 -57.98
N ASP A 62 17.17 74.27 -57.28
CA ASP A 62 16.77 74.76 -55.95
C ASP A 62 17.75 74.27 -54.86
N PHE A 63 18.25 75.18 -54.03
CA PHE A 63 18.94 74.80 -52.78
C PHE A 63 17.93 74.34 -51.73
N GLN A 64 18.25 73.24 -51.03
CA GLN A 64 17.43 72.64 -49.98
C GLN A 64 18.30 72.13 -48.82
N VAL A 65 17.73 72.00 -47.63
CA VAL A 65 18.37 71.33 -46.49
C VAL A 65 17.85 69.89 -46.40
N ILE A 66 18.76 68.92 -46.50
CA ILE A 66 18.48 67.53 -46.16
C ILE A 66 18.58 67.42 -44.63
N VAL A 67 17.45 67.19 -43.97
CA VAL A 67 17.33 67.15 -42.51
C VAL A 67 17.68 65.75 -41.99
N ASP A 68 18.66 65.68 -41.10
CA ASP A 68 19.12 64.45 -40.44
C ASP A 68 18.49 64.27 -39.04
N SER A 69 18.21 65.37 -38.29
CA SER A 69 17.38 65.35 -37.06
C SER A 69 16.42 66.54 -36.98
N LEU A 70 15.29 66.37 -36.29
CA LEU A 70 14.24 67.37 -36.10
C LEU A 70 13.71 67.29 -34.66
N GLU A 71 13.78 68.40 -33.93
CA GLU A 71 13.46 68.53 -32.50
C GLU A 71 12.51 69.72 -32.30
N ALA A 72 11.61 69.68 -31.31
CA ALA A 72 10.72 70.79 -30.98
C ALA A 72 11.47 71.92 -30.25
N ALA A 73 11.17 73.18 -30.57
CA ALA A 73 11.83 74.34 -29.94
C ALA A 73 11.19 74.68 -28.57
N GLY A 74 11.37 73.80 -27.58
CA GLY A 74 10.92 74.01 -26.19
C GLY A 74 11.54 73.03 -25.19
N GLU A 75 11.48 71.72 -25.50
CA GLU A 75 11.90 70.64 -24.59
C GLU A 75 13.34 70.76 -24.09
N GLY A 76 14.27 71.30 -24.90
CA GLY A 76 15.67 71.49 -24.50
C GLY A 76 15.87 72.46 -23.34
N ALA A 77 15.06 73.51 -23.24
CA ALA A 77 15.12 74.48 -22.13
C ALA A 77 14.52 73.88 -20.85
N LEU A 78 13.40 73.17 -20.98
CA LEU A 78 12.79 72.42 -19.87
C LEU A 78 13.73 71.32 -19.36
N ARG A 79 14.43 70.61 -20.25
CA ARG A 79 15.42 69.61 -19.85
C ARG A 79 16.57 70.22 -19.05
N GLN A 80 17.10 71.37 -19.48
CA GLN A 80 18.12 72.10 -18.72
C GLN A 80 17.62 72.55 -17.35
N ALA A 81 16.40 73.10 -17.26
CA ALA A 81 15.79 73.49 -15.99
C ALA A 81 15.57 72.28 -15.06
N PHE A 82 15.17 71.13 -15.59
CA PHE A 82 15.01 69.87 -14.85
C PHE A 82 16.33 69.38 -14.29
N ASP A 83 17.37 69.27 -15.13
CA ASP A 83 18.69 68.78 -14.68
C ASP A 83 19.35 69.76 -13.68
N GLN A 84 19.12 71.09 -13.84
CA GLN A 84 19.55 72.10 -12.87
C GLN A 84 18.81 71.98 -11.52
N LEU A 85 17.48 71.86 -11.53
CA LEU A 85 16.70 71.71 -10.30
C LEU A 85 17.00 70.38 -9.60
N LYS A 86 17.21 69.31 -10.35
CA LYS A 86 17.63 68.01 -9.82
C LYS A 86 18.98 68.13 -9.09
N LEU A 87 19.96 68.83 -9.66
CA LEU A 87 21.26 69.07 -9.00
C LEU A 87 21.09 69.91 -7.73
N LYS A 88 20.24 70.94 -7.75
CA LYS A 88 19.94 71.77 -6.56
C LYS A 88 19.33 70.93 -5.43
N LEU A 89 18.24 70.22 -5.68
CA LEU A 89 17.54 69.47 -4.63
C LEU A 89 18.32 68.24 -4.14
N ALA A 90 19.16 67.64 -5.00
CA ALA A 90 20.13 66.62 -4.57
C ALA A 90 21.18 67.20 -3.61
N ALA A 91 21.71 68.40 -3.88
CA ALA A 91 22.67 69.06 -2.99
C ALA A 91 22.05 69.51 -1.65
N GLU A 92 20.72 69.66 -1.59
CA GLU A 92 19.95 69.90 -0.37
C GLU A 92 19.55 68.59 0.37
N GLY A 93 19.87 67.41 -0.15
CA GLY A 93 19.59 66.12 0.49
C GLY A 93 18.17 65.58 0.30
N LEU A 94 17.29 66.24 -0.48
CA LEU A 94 15.87 65.88 -0.61
C LEU A 94 15.61 64.52 -1.31
N PHE A 95 16.65 63.84 -1.78
CA PHE A 95 16.55 62.51 -2.39
C PHE A 95 17.17 61.41 -1.52
N ASP A 96 17.68 61.74 -0.33
CA ASP A 96 18.43 60.81 0.52
C ASP A 96 17.56 59.65 1.01
N ALA A 97 18.06 58.42 0.83
CA ALA A 97 17.33 57.20 1.19
C ALA A 97 17.04 57.07 2.71
N GLN A 98 17.69 57.87 3.56
CA GLN A 98 17.42 57.93 4.99
C GLN A 98 16.15 58.72 5.35
N LEU A 99 15.65 59.56 4.44
CA LEU A 99 14.39 60.31 4.63
C LEU A 99 13.17 59.47 4.24
N LYS A 100 13.37 58.35 3.51
CA LYS A 100 12.29 57.60 2.87
C LYS A 100 11.60 56.63 3.81
N GLN A 101 10.28 56.70 3.88
CA GLN A 101 9.42 55.88 4.73
C GLN A 101 9.06 54.53 4.07
N PRO A 102 9.08 53.40 4.82
CA PRO A 102 8.59 52.12 4.30
C PRO A 102 7.07 52.10 4.19
N LEU A 103 6.54 51.50 3.11
CA LEU A 103 5.09 51.36 2.94
C LEU A 103 4.51 50.30 3.91
N PRO A 104 3.35 50.54 4.54
CA PRO A 104 2.62 49.54 5.30
C PRO A 104 2.26 48.31 4.46
N ALA A 105 2.46 47.11 5.01
CA ALA A 105 2.18 45.84 4.30
C ALA A 105 0.68 45.55 4.08
N ILE A 106 -0.19 46.18 4.88
CA ILE A 106 -1.66 46.11 4.74
C ILE A 106 -2.21 47.52 5.02
N PRO A 107 -2.19 48.44 4.04
CA PRO A 107 -2.83 49.74 4.20
C PRO A 107 -4.35 49.60 4.29
N GLN A 108 -4.99 50.44 5.09
CA GLN A 108 -6.45 50.55 5.18
C GLN A 108 -6.96 51.72 4.35
N HIS A 109 -6.23 52.84 4.31
CA HIS A 109 -6.63 54.08 3.65
C HIS A 109 -5.53 54.67 2.76
N VAL A 110 -5.84 54.89 1.48
CA VAL A 110 -4.96 55.56 0.51
C VAL A 110 -5.58 56.88 0.04
N ALA A 111 -4.79 57.96 0.02
CA ALA A 111 -5.15 59.19 -0.68
C ALA A 111 -4.54 59.18 -2.09
N VAL A 112 -5.32 59.54 -3.12
CA VAL A 112 -4.83 59.61 -4.51
C VAL A 112 -4.96 61.04 -5.01
N ILE A 113 -3.84 61.66 -5.36
CA ILE A 113 -3.77 63.01 -5.92
C ILE A 113 -3.65 62.89 -7.44
N THR A 114 -4.76 63.14 -8.15
CA THR A 114 -4.82 63.08 -9.62
C THR A 114 -6.08 63.76 -10.19
N SER A 115 -6.18 63.83 -11.52
CA SER A 115 -7.37 64.37 -12.21
C SER A 115 -8.54 63.40 -12.18
N PRO A 116 -9.77 63.85 -11.84
CA PRO A 116 -10.95 62.98 -11.68
C PRO A 116 -11.44 62.31 -12.98
N THR A 117 -11.00 62.76 -14.15
CA THR A 117 -11.44 62.24 -15.46
C THR A 117 -10.35 61.50 -16.24
N GLY A 118 -9.11 61.43 -15.71
CA GLY A 118 -7.95 60.87 -16.40
C GLY A 118 -8.04 59.36 -16.67
N ALA A 119 -7.06 58.83 -17.42
CA ALA A 119 -6.83 57.39 -17.53
C ALA A 119 -6.27 56.82 -16.22
N ALA A 120 -5.23 57.47 -15.67
CA ALA A 120 -4.53 57.04 -14.45
C ALA A 120 -5.45 56.66 -13.27
N ILE A 121 -6.50 57.46 -13.00
CA ILE A 121 -7.45 57.15 -11.92
C ILE A 121 -8.30 55.90 -12.22
N ARG A 122 -8.68 55.68 -13.49
CA ARG A 122 -9.41 54.48 -13.93
C ARG A 122 -8.52 53.23 -13.85
N ASP A 123 -7.25 53.37 -14.21
CA ASP A 123 -6.25 52.29 -14.12
C ASP A 123 -6.01 51.88 -12.66
N VAL A 124 -5.83 52.85 -11.76
CA VAL A 124 -5.71 52.64 -10.31
C VAL A 124 -6.96 51.98 -9.72
N ILE A 125 -8.16 52.45 -10.08
CA ILE A 125 -9.44 51.87 -9.64
C ILE A 125 -9.56 50.41 -10.11
N ALA A 126 -9.31 50.13 -11.39
CA ALA A 126 -9.45 48.79 -11.97
C ALA A 126 -8.49 47.77 -11.33
N VAL A 127 -7.28 48.20 -10.98
CA VAL A 127 -6.32 47.36 -10.27
C VAL A 127 -6.74 47.12 -8.82
N TRP A 128 -7.07 48.16 -8.05
CA TRP A 128 -7.43 48.00 -6.63
C TRP A 128 -8.71 47.16 -6.48
N GLN A 129 -9.75 47.44 -7.26
CA GLN A 129 -11.03 46.73 -7.17
C GLN A 129 -10.91 45.24 -7.51
N ARG A 130 -9.94 44.86 -8.36
CA ARG A 130 -9.62 43.46 -8.66
C ARG A 130 -8.82 42.79 -7.53
N ARG A 131 -7.90 43.51 -6.88
CA ARG A 131 -6.84 42.90 -6.05
C ARG A 131 -7.06 43.01 -4.54
N PHE A 132 -7.58 44.14 -4.04
CA PHE A 132 -7.96 44.32 -2.63
C PHE A 132 -9.18 45.22 -2.48
N PRO A 133 -10.42 44.69 -2.66
CA PRO A 133 -11.66 45.48 -2.59
C PRO A 133 -11.90 46.20 -1.26
N GLY A 134 -11.28 45.72 -0.16
CA GLY A 134 -11.40 46.31 1.17
C GLY A 134 -10.58 47.60 1.39
N LEU A 135 -9.79 48.04 0.41
CA LEU A 135 -9.00 49.27 0.50
C LEU A 135 -9.93 50.50 0.49
N ARG A 136 -9.88 51.34 1.52
CA ARG A 136 -10.49 52.67 1.45
C ARG A 136 -9.59 53.55 0.61
N VAL A 137 -10.12 54.13 -0.46
CA VAL A 137 -9.37 55.07 -1.30
C VAL A 137 -10.10 56.40 -1.37
N THR A 138 -9.38 57.51 -1.26
CA THR A 138 -9.93 58.87 -1.33
C THR A 138 -9.22 59.66 -2.42
N LEU A 139 -9.95 59.99 -3.48
CA LEU A 139 -9.48 60.89 -4.52
C LEU A 139 -9.45 62.33 -3.99
N ILE A 140 -8.30 62.97 -4.08
CA ILE A 140 -8.17 64.43 -3.98
C ILE A 140 -8.08 64.94 -5.42
N PRO A 141 -9.18 65.48 -5.99
CA PRO A 141 -9.20 65.89 -7.38
C PRO A 141 -8.28 67.10 -7.56
N SER A 142 -7.31 66.98 -8.46
CA SER A 142 -6.30 68.00 -8.73
C SER A 142 -5.93 68.02 -10.21
N SER A 143 -5.75 69.21 -10.76
CA SER A 143 -5.15 69.41 -12.08
C SER A 143 -3.71 68.91 -12.05
N VAL A 144 -3.39 67.99 -12.95
CA VAL A 144 -2.07 67.32 -13.05
C VAL A 144 -1.21 67.85 -14.19
N GLN A 145 -1.70 68.85 -14.91
CA GLN A 145 -1.02 69.54 -16.00
C GLN A 145 -1.65 70.93 -16.22
N GLY A 146 -0.91 71.87 -16.82
CA GLY A 146 -1.37 73.23 -17.08
C GLY A 146 -1.24 74.19 -15.88
N PRO A 147 -1.60 75.47 -16.05
CA PRO A 147 -1.22 76.54 -15.12
C PRO A 147 -1.89 76.49 -13.73
N ALA A 148 -3.03 75.79 -13.59
CA ALA A 148 -3.69 75.59 -12.30
C ALA A 148 -3.04 74.49 -11.44
N ALA A 149 -2.24 73.61 -12.05
CA ALA A 149 -1.77 72.38 -11.42
C ALA A 149 -0.89 72.62 -10.18
N GLU A 150 -0.02 73.63 -10.19
CA GLU A 150 0.84 73.94 -9.04
C GLU A 150 0.02 74.24 -7.78
N ALA A 151 -0.92 75.18 -7.88
CA ALA A 151 -1.77 75.58 -6.76
C ALA A 151 -2.70 74.45 -6.30
N GLU A 152 -3.26 73.66 -7.23
CA GLU A 152 -4.15 72.55 -6.89
C GLU A 152 -3.42 71.36 -6.26
N LEU A 153 -2.18 71.05 -6.69
CA LEU A 153 -1.35 70.02 -6.08
C LEU A 153 -0.87 70.42 -4.68
N LEU A 154 -0.43 71.67 -4.48
CA LEU A 154 -0.07 72.19 -3.15
C LEU A 154 -1.28 72.13 -2.20
N ALA A 155 -2.43 72.63 -2.65
CA ALA A 155 -3.68 72.53 -1.91
C ALA A 155 -4.20 71.08 -1.76
N ALA A 156 -3.64 70.08 -2.44
CA ALA A 156 -3.92 68.67 -2.20
C ALA A 156 -3.06 68.13 -1.03
N PHE A 157 -1.77 68.46 -0.99
CA PHE A 157 -0.88 68.11 0.12
C PHE A 157 -1.38 68.70 1.45
N GLU A 158 -1.84 69.96 1.46
CA GLU A 158 -2.44 70.60 2.64
C GLU A 158 -3.67 69.89 3.22
N LYS A 159 -4.39 69.09 2.40
CA LYS A 159 -5.58 68.35 2.84
C LYS A 159 -5.25 66.98 3.46
N LEU A 160 -4.05 66.44 3.23
CA LEU A 160 -3.67 65.10 3.70
C LEU A 160 -3.77 64.93 5.23
N PRO A 161 -3.35 65.89 6.08
CA PRO A 161 -3.45 65.74 7.53
C PRO A 161 -4.89 65.61 8.05
N MET A 162 -5.89 66.14 7.33
CA MET A 162 -7.31 65.97 7.68
C MET A 162 -7.88 64.60 7.25
N LEU A 163 -7.21 63.91 6.32
CA LEU A 163 -7.60 62.58 5.85
C LEU A 163 -6.89 61.45 6.60
N ALA A 164 -5.68 61.71 7.10
CA ALA A 164 -4.81 60.75 7.78
C ALA A 164 -4.66 59.38 7.05
N PRO A 165 -4.26 59.38 5.76
CA PRO A 165 -4.08 58.15 5.00
C PRO A 165 -2.81 57.38 5.41
N ASP A 166 -2.79 56.07 5.22
CA ASP A 166 -1.60 55.23 5.40
C ASP A 166 -0.57 55.43 4.28
N ILE A 167 -1.04 55.76 3.06
CA ILE A 167 -0.22 55.95 1.85
C ILE A 167 -0.83 57.07 0.98
N VAL A 168 0.03 57.85 0.32
CA VAL A 168 -0.35 58.92 -0.63
C VAL A 168 0.17 58.59 -2.02
N LEU A 169 -0.73 58.39 -2.99
CA LEU A 169 -0.39 58.14 -4.39
C LEU A 169 -0.52 59.42 -5.22
N LEU A 170 0.61 59.92 -5.73
CA LEU A 170 0.68 61.02 -6.69
C LEU A 170 0.81 60.44 -8.10
N THR A 171 -0.16 60.66 -8.99
CA THR A 171 -0.18 59.93 -10.27
C THR A 171 -0.75 60.67 -11.49
N ARG A 172 -0.13 60.44 -12.66
CA ARG A 172 -0.54 60.94 -13.99
C ARG A 172 0.00 59.95 -15.04
N GLY A 173 -0.74 59.71 -16.14
CA GLY A 173 -0.25 58.87 -17.25
C GLY A 173 0.85 59.51 -18.11
N GLY A 174 1.20 58.87 -19.23
CA GLY A 174 2.20 59.40 -20.19
C GLY A 174 1.73 60.65 -20.95
N GLY A 175 2.69 61.44 -21.44
CA GLY A 175 2.50 62.65 -22.25
C GLY A 175 3.83 63.35 -22.52
N SER A 176 3.82 64.61 -22.92
CA SER A 176 5.06 65.36 -23.19
C SER A 176 5.80 65.78 -21.90
N LEU A 177 7.05 66.23 -22.02
CA LEU A 177 7.78 66.85 -20.89
C LEU A 177 7.07 68.11 -20.38
N GLU A 178 6.34 68.81 -21.24
CA GLU A 178 5.51 69.97 -20.92
C GLU A 178 4.26 69.58 -20.12
N ASP A 179 3.56 68.51 -20.51
CA ASP A 179 2.43 67.97 -19.76
C ASP A 179 2.83 67.54 -18.34
N LEU A 180 4.00 66.89 -18.23
CA LEU A 180 4.53 66.35 -16.98
C LEU A 180 5.20 67.42 -16.10
N TRP A 181 5.31 68.66 -16.58
CA TRP A 181 6.11 69.68 -15.93
C TRP A 181 5.64 70.05 -14.51
N SER A 182 4.35 69.87 -14.20
CA SER A 182 3.79 70.09 -12.86
C SER A 182 4.49 69.26 -11.76
N PHE A 183 5.03 68.08 -12.11
CA PHE A 183 5.77 67.21 -11.19
C PHE A 183 7.28 67.52 -11.13
N ASN A 184 7.72 68.53 -11.88
CA ASN A 184 9.08 69.08 -11.91
C ASN A 184 9.17 70.46 -11.25
N LEU A 185 8.12 70.92 -10.59
CA LEU A 185 8.10 72.19 -9.87
C LEU A 185 8.73 72.04 -8.48
N GLU A 186 9.59 72.98 -8.10
CA GLU A 186 10.30 72.96 -6.81
C GLU A 186 9.33 73.00 -5.61
N SER A 187 8.24 73.75 -5.74
CA SER A 187 7.16 73.85 -4.75
C SER A 187 6.50 72.49 -4.48
N VAL A 188 6.06 71.79 -5.53
CA VAL A 188 5.43 70.46 -5.46
C VAL A 188 6.42 69.42 -4.95
N ALA A 189 7.68 69.47 -5.38
CA ALA A 189 8.74 68.61 -4.88
C ALA A 189 8.98 68.78 -3.38
N ARG A 190 9.02 70.02 -2.87
CA ARG A 190 9.15 70.30 -1.43
C ARG A 190 7.91 69.90 -0.63
N ALA A 191 6.70 70.06 -1.19
CA ALA A 191 5.46 69.60 -0.56
C ALA A 191 5.40 68.06 -0.44
N CYS A 192 5.91 67.35 -1.44
CA CYS A 192 6.09 65.90 -1.39
C CYS A 192 7.11 65.49 -0.30
N ALA A 193 8.27 66.17 -0.24
CA ALA A 193 9.31 65.91 0.77
C ALA A 193 8.86 66.20 2.21
N ALA A 194 7.95 67.15 2.40
CA ALA A 194 7.38 67.53 3.69
C ALA A 194 6.13 66.71 4.07
N CYS A 195 5.72 65.73 3.25
CA CYS A 195 4.57 64.89 3.54
C CYS A 195 4.86 63.95 4.73
N PRO A 196 4.05 63.96 5.81
CA PRO A 196 4.29 63.08 6.96
C PRO A 196 3.86 61.63 6.70
N PHE A 197 3.11 61.37 5.63
CA PHE A 197 2.62 60.04 5.24
C PHE A 197 3.45 59.47 4.07
N PRO A 198 3.72 58.15 4.02
CA PRO A 198 4.46 57.53 2.92
C PRO A 198 3.88 57.84 1.53
N THR A 199 4.73 58.27 0.62
CA THR A 199 4.40 58.75 -0.72
C THR A 199 4.82 57.77 -1.80
N VAL A 200 3.94 57.57 -2.78
CA VAL A 200 4.20 56.80 -4.00
C VAL A 200 4.02 57.72 -5.20
N SER A 201 5.07 57.93 -5.97
CA SER A 201 5.01 58.68 -7.23
C SER A 201 4.85 57.71 -8.41
N ALA A 202 3.90 58.02 -9.29
CA ALA A 202 3.52 57.19 -10.43
C ALA A 202 3.16 58.07 -11.63
N VAL A 203 4.18 58.76 -12.15
CA VAL A 203 4.07 59.83 -13.15
C VAL A 203 4.67 59.38 -14.47
N GLY A 204 3.83 59.18 -15.49
CA GLY A 204 4.25 58.75 -16.83
C GLY A 204 4.44 57.24 -16.99
N HIS A 205 5.47 56.85 -17.73
CA HIS A 205 5.94 55.48 -17.96
C HIS A 205 7.37 55.28 -17.42
N GLU A 206 7.94 54.08 -17.61
CA GLU A 206 9.28 53.70 -17.14
C GLU A 206 10.39 54.73 -17.44
N ILE A 207 10.39 55.31 -18.65
CA ILE A 207 11.36 56.32 -19.11
C ILE A 207 11.06 57.76 -18.64
N ASP A 208 9.83 58.03 -18.21
CA ASP A 208 9.39 59.34 -17.76
C ASP A 208 9.75 59.47 -16.27
N VAL A 209 10.72 60.31 -15.93
CA VAL A 209 11.16 60.49 -14.53
C VAL A 209 11.09 61.95 -14.15
N SER A 210 10.16 62.27 -13.24
CA SER A 210 9.96 63.60 -12.67
C SER A 210 10.84 63.86 -11.45
N ILE A 211 10.88 65.11 -10.96
CA ILE A 211 11.51 65.45 -9.68
C ILE A 211 10.76 64.78 -8.52
N CYS A 212 9.43 64.71 -8.58
CA CYS A 212 8.61 64.01 -7.60
C CYS A 212 8.97 62.52 -7.45
N ASP A 213 9.39 61.85 -8.53
CA ASP A 213 9.83 60.45 -8.49
C ASP A 213 11.18 60.23 -7.76
N PHE A 214 12.01 61.27 -7.62
CA PHE A 214 13.24 61.21 -6.81
C PHE A 214 12.95 61.55 -5.34
N VAL A 215 12.01 62.45 -5.08
CA VAL A 215 11.58 62.81 -3.72
C VAL A 215 10.80 61.68 -3.05
N ALA A 216 9.77 61.16 -3.72
CA ALA A 216 8.81 60.24 -3.13
C ALA A 216 9.46 58.95 -2.57
N ASP A 217 8.86 58.40 -1.53
CA ASP A 217 9.41 57.26 -0.79
C ASP A 217 9.54 56.02 -1.69
N VAL A 218 8.57 55.81 -2.59
CA VAL A 218 8.63 54.78 -3.64
C VAL A 218 8.22 55.36 -5.00
N ARG A 219 8.99 55.06 -6.06
CA ARG A 219 8.57 55.25 -7.46
C ARG A 219 7.90 54.00 -7.99
N ALA A 220 6.76 54.14 -8.65
CA ALA A 220 6.16 53.14 -9.52
C ALA A 220 6.21 53.61 -10.99
N PRO A 221 6.46 52.71 -11.96
CA PRO A 221 6.67 53.10 -13.36
C PRO A 221 5.39 53.45 -14.13
N THR A 222 4.19 53.16 -13.59
CA THR A 222 2.88 53.51 -14.16
C THR A 222 1.82 53.62 -13.06
N PRO A 223 0.67 54.28 -13.31
CA PRO A 223 -0.46 54.31 -12.37
C PRO A 223 -0.94 52.89 -11.96
N SER A 224 -1.02 51.97 -12.91
CA SER A 224 -1.40 50.57 -12.66
C SER A 224 -0.40 49.85 -11.75
N ALA A 225 0.90 50.00 -12.02
CA ALA A 225 1.95 49.39 -11.21
C ALA A 225 1.97 49.96 -9.78
N ALA A 226 1.62 51.24 -9.60
CA ALA A 226 1.48 51.85 -8.28
C ALA A 226 0.34 51.21 -7.48
N ALA A 227 -0.81 50.98 -8.12
CA ALA A 227 -1.92 50.28 -7.49
C ALA A 227 -1.61 48.80 -7.19
N GLU A 228 -0.80 48.11 -8.01
CA GLU A 228 -0.32 46.74 -7.72
C GLU A 228 0.76 46.70 -6.62
N LEU A 229 1.50 47.80 -6.41
CA LEU A 229 2.50 47.93 -5.35
C LEU A 229 1.85 48.32 -4.00
N ILE A 230 0.75 49.08 -4.03
CA ILE A 230 0.02 49.55 -2.85
C ILE A 230 -1.02 48.54 -2.34
N ALA A 231 -1.78 47.88 -3.24
CA ALA A 231 -2.85 46.97 -2.82
C ALA A 231 -2.29 45.59 -2.42
N PRO A 232 -2.65 45.01 -1.25
CA PRO A 232 -2.38 43.61 -0.94
C PRO A 232 -3.00 42.64 -1.95
N ASP A 233 -2.62 41.35 -1.93
CA ASP A 233 -3.31 40.31 -2.73
C ASP A 233 -4.36 39.58 -1.86
N ALA A 234 -5.64 39.93 -2.06
CA ALA A 234 -6.74 39.30 -1.34
C ALA A 234 -6.85 37.79 -1.59
N ALA A 235 -6.52 37.31 -2.79
CA ALA A 235 -6.64 35.90 -3.15
C ALA A 235 -5.53 35.06 -2.49
N ALA A 236 -4.30 35.59 -2.46
CA ALA A 236 -3.20 34.98 -1.71
C ALA A 236 -3.52 34.93 -0.21
N MET A 237 -3.98 36.04 0.38
CA MET A 237 -4.38 36.10 1.80
C MET A 237 -5.52 35.12 2.12
N GLN A 238 -6.52 35.02 1.26
CA GLN A 238 -7.63 34.06 1.40
C GLN A 238 -7.14 32.61 1.32
N LEU A 239 -6.23 32.28 0.40
CA LEU A 239 -5.64 30.95 0.29
C LEU A 239 -4.84 30.57 1.54
N THR A 240 -4.03 31.50 2.07
CA THR A 240 -3.30 31.32 3.34
C THR A 240 -4.26 31.09 4.51
N LEU A 241 -5.32 31.90 4.64
CA LEU A 241 -6.33 31.75 5.69
C LEU A 241 -7.04 30.39 5.61
N GLN A 242 -7.43 29.96 4.41
CA GLN A 242 -8.01 28.63 4.19
C GLN A 242 -7.05 27.50 4.55
N GLN A 243 -5.75 27.65 4.29
CA GLN A 243 -4.75 26.66 4.67
C GLN A 243 -4.59 26.57 6.19
N GLN A 244 -4.54 27.72 6.90
CA GLN A 244 -4.49 27.72 8.36
C GLN A 244 -5.75 27.11 9.00
N LEU A 245 -6.94 27.37 8.42
CA LEU A 245 -8.20 26.74 8.87
C LEU A 245 -8.22 25.21 8.65
N ARG A 246 -7.67 24.71 7.53
CA ARG A 246 -7.49 23.27 7.30
C ARG A 246 -6.52 22.66 8.33
N ASN A 247 -5.39 23.31 8.56
CA ASN A 247 -4.38 22.85 9.53
C ASN A 247 -4.96 22.77 10.95
N LEU A 248 -5.68 23.81 11.39
CA LEU A 248 -6.34 23.85 12.70
C LEU A 248 -7.37 22.72 12.85
N THR A 249 -8.23 22.53 11.83
CA THR A 249 -9.23 21.45 11.82
C THR A 249 -8.57 20.08 11.94
N ARG A 250 -7.51 19.82 11.15
CA ARG A 250 -6.75 18.54 11.18
C ARG A 250 -6.12 18.27 12.55
N VAL A 251 -5.48 19.27 13.17
CA VAL A 251 -4.86 19.15 14.50
C VAL A 251 -5.93 18.81 15.55
N TRP A 252 -7.08 19.49 15.51
CA TRP A 252 -8.19 19.23 16.43
C TRP A 252 -8.82 17.84 16.23
N GLN A 253 -9.02 17.40 14.99
CA GLN A 253 -9.48 16.05 14.67
C GLN A 253 -8.50 14.98 15.17
N ARG A 254 -7.18 15.17 14.98
CA ARG A 254 -6.14 14.25 15.45
C ARG A 254 -6.13 14.13 16.97
N ASP A 255 -6.21 15.26 17.67
CA ASP A 255 -6.26 15.28 19.14
C ASP A 255 -7.53 14.61 19.68
N LEU A 256 -8.69 14.91 19.10
CA LEU A 256 -9.96 14.28 19.44
C LEU A 256 -9.92 12.76 19.20
N HIS A 257 -9.33 12.31 18.09
CA HIS A 257 -9.17 10.89 17.78
C HIS A 257 -8.21 10.19 18.76
N SER A 258 -7.12 10.86 19.16
CA SER A 258 -6.19 10.34 20.18
C SER A 258 -6.88 10.12 21.52
N HIS A 259 -7.66 11.10 22.00
CA HIS A 259 -8.46 10.96 23.21
C HIS A 259 -9.51 9.83 23.09
N GLN A 260 -10.18 9.69 21.94
CA GLN A 260 -11.11 8.58 21.69
C GLN A 260 -10.41 7.21 21.69
N GLN A 261 -9.22 7.09 21.11
CA GLN A 261 -8.41 5.86 21.18
C GLN A 261 -7.99 5.55 22.61
N GLN A 262 -7.56 6.55 23.38
CA GLN A 262 -7.19 6.38 24.79
C GLN A 262 -8.36 5.88 25.63
N ILE A 263 -9.56 6.42 25.42
CA ILE A 263 -10.80 5.95 26.06
C ILE A 263 -11.10 4.49 25.65
N LYS A 264 -11.04 4.15 24.36
CA LYS A 264 -11.23 2.76 23.89
C LYS A 264 -10.19 1.80 24.46
N HIS A 265 -8.93 2.22 24.60
CA HIS A 265 -7.86 1.43 25.20
C HIS A 265 -8.12 1.18 26.70
N LEU A 266 -8.51 2.22 27.45
CA LEU A 266 -8.88 2.09 28.86
C LEU A 266 -10.12 1.20 29.06
N GLN A 267 -11.12 1.33 28.18
CA GLN A 267 -12.29 0.44 28.16
C GLN A 267 -11.90 -1.03 27.92
N ARG A 268 -10.98 -1.30 26.98
CA ARG A 268 -10.44 -2.67 26.74
C ARG A 268 -9.65 -3.24 27.91
N ARG A 269 -9.18 -2.41 28.86
CA ARG A 269 -8.49 -2.84 30.09
C ARG A 269 -9.44 -3.11 31.27
N LEU A 270 -10.72 -2.78 31.15
CA LEU A 270 -11.76 -3.28 32.06
C LEU A 270 -12.10 -4.73 31.66
N PRO A 271 -11.76 -5.74 32.47
CA PRO A 271 -12.05 -7.13 32.13
C PRO A 271 -13.56 -7.37 32.14
N ASN A 272 -14.08 -8.06 31.12
CA ASN A 272 -15.52 -8.32 30.98
C ASN A 272 -16.05 -9.08 32.22
N PRO A 273 -17.01 -8.53 32.99
CA PRO A 273 -17.59 -9.17 34.17
C PRO A 273 -18.13 -10.58 33.88
N GLU A 274 -18.74 -10.79 32.71
CA GLU A 274 -19.30 -12.08 32.30
C GLU A 274 -18.21 -13.15 32.13
N GLN A 275 -17.07 -12.80 31.55
CA GLN A 275 -15.92 -13.70 31.40
C GLN A 275 -15.30 -14.04 32.75
N ILE A 276 -15.26 -13.09 33.69
CA ILE A 276 -14.80 -13.33 35.07
C ILE A 276 -15.74 -14.33 35.76
N ILE A 277 -17.05 -14.09 35.72
CA ILE A 277 -18.08 -14.94 36.34
C ILE A 277 -18.04 -16.34 35.73
N THR A 278 -18.02 -16.45 34.39
CA THR A 278 -17.91 -17.75 33.67
C THR A 278 -16.66 -18.52 34.11
N ARG A 279 -15.50 -17.85 34.23
CA ARG A 279 -14.25 -18.47 34.68
C ARG A 279 -14.31 -18.94 36.13
N PHE A 280 -15.07 -18.27 37.00
CA PHE A 280 -15.31 -18.74 38.37
C PHE A 280 -16.31 -19.90 38.41
N GLY A 281 -17.36 -19.88 37.59
CA GLY A 281 -18.30 -21.00 37.41
C GLY A 281 -17.58 -22.28 36.99
N GLN A 282 -16.84 -22.22 35.88
CA GLN A 282 -16.02 -23.35 35.39
C GLN A 282 -15.07 -23.91 36.47
N ARG A 283 -14.48 -23.06 37.32
CA ARG A 283 -13.62 -23.51 38.43
C ARG A 283 -14.39 -24.19 39.57
N ILE A 284 -15.66 -23.88 39.76
CA ILE A 284 -16.56 -24.55 40.71
C ILE A 284 -17.00 -25.90 40.13
N ASP A 285 -17.37 -25.94 38.85
CA ASP A 285 -17.78 -27.16 38.15
C ASP A 285 -16.64 -28.20 38.12
N ASP A 286 -15.45 -27.78 37.70
CA ASP A 286 -14.25 -28.62 37.63
C ASP A 286 -13.83 -29.13 39.02
N ALA A 287 -13.94 -28.29 40.06
CA ALA A 287 -13.72 -28.69 41.45
C ALA A 287 -14.76 -29.70 41.96
N SER A 288 -16.02 -29.57 41.53
CA SER A 288 -17.13 -30.45 41.91
C SER A 288 -17.01 -31.83 41.26
N LEU A 289 -16.78 -31.89 39.94
CA LEU A 289 -16.52 -33.14 39.21
C LEU A 289 -15.30 -33.89 39.78
N ARG A 290 -14.24 -33.17 40.15
CA ARG A 290 -13.07 -33.74 40.83
C ARG A 290 -13.41 -34.32 42.21
N LEU A 291 -14.29 -33.66 42.97
CA LEU A 291 -14.73 -34.09 44.29
C LEU A 291 -15.59 -35.36 44.19
N GLU A 292 -16.57 -35.38 43.30
CA GLU A 292 -17.41 -36.55 43.02
C GLU A 292 -16.57 -37.75 42.57
N ALA A 293 -15.68 -37.56 41.60
CA ALA A 293 -14.77 -38.60 41.14
C ALA A 293 -13.82 -39.09 42.25
N ALA A 294 -13.43 -38.25 43.22
CA ALA A 294 -12.67 -38.67 44.40
C ALA A 294 -13.53 -39.50 45.37
N PHE A 295 -14.78 -39.09 45.61
CA PHE A 295 -15.73 -39.84 46.45
C PHE A 295 -16.06 -41.21 45.86
N GLU A 296 -16.38 -41.32 44.57
CA GLU A 296 -16.66 -42.59 43.91
C GLU A 296 -15.46 -43.54 43.95
N ARG A 297 -14.24 -43.03 43.66
CA ARG A 297 -13.02 -43.83 43.80
C ARG A 297 -12.80 -44.33 45.23
N LYS A 298 -13.09 -43.51 46.24
CA LYS A 298 -12.98 -43.90 47.67
C LYS A 298 -14.06 -44.92 48.08
N LEU A 299 -15.30 -44.73 47.65
CA LEU A 299 -16.42 -45.65 47.90
C LEU A 299 -16.16 -47.03 47.27
N ASN A 300 -15.75 -47.07 46.02
CA ASN A 300 -15.49 -48.34 45.33
C ASN A 300 -14.24 -49.05 45.87
N PHE A 301 -13.20 -48.33 46.29
CA PHE A 301 -12.09 -48.89 47.05
C PHE A 301 -12.56 -49.55 48.36
N LEU A 302 -13.39 -48.87 49.14
CA LEU A 302 -13.93 -49.41 50.40
C LEU A 302 -14.85 -50.63 50.17
N ARG A 303 -15.72 -50.59 49.15
CA ARG A 303 -16.55 -51.74 48.72
C ARG A 303 -15.68 -52.95 48.35
N LEU A 304 -14.58 -52.75 47.62
CA LEU A 304 -13.64 -53.81 47.26
C LEU A 304 -12.88 -54.36 48.48
N GLN A 305 -12.48 -53.52 49.43
CA GLN A 305 -11.87 -53.98 50.69
C GLN A 305 -12.83 -54.86 51.50
N VAL A 306 -14.08 -54.42 51.71
CA VAL A 306 -15.11 -55.20 52.42
C VAL A 306 -15.38 -56.54 51.71
N THR A 307 -15.51 -56.52 50.38
CA THR A 307 -15.72 -57.75 49.59
C THR A 307 -14.53 -58.72 49.69
N SER A 308 -13.31 -58.19 49.71
CA SER A 308 -12.09 -58.99 49.88
C SER A 308 -12.01 -59.63 51.28
N GLN A 309 -12.26 -58.85 52.32
CA GLN A 309 -12.28 -59.32 53.72
C GLN A 309 -13.40 -60.35 53.95
N GLN A 310 -14.59 -60.17 53.37
CA GLN A 310 -15.66 -61.16 53.41
C GLN A 310 -15.25 -62.48 52.73
N LYS A 311 -14.61 -62.42 51.56
CA LYS A 311 -14.10 -63.63 50.87
C LYS A 311 -12.98 -64.33 51.67
N GLN A 312 -12.08 -63.58 52.31
CA GLN A 312 -11.08 -64.13 53.22
C GLN A 312 -11.73 -64.81 54.43
N LEU A 313 -12.72 -64.18 55.07
CA LEU A 313 -13.45 -64.74 56.20
C LEU A 313 -14.23 -66.01 55.84
N GLN A 314 -14.80 -66.09 54.62
CA GLN A 314 -15.45 -67.29 54.10
C GLN A 314 -14.44 -68.42 53.83
N ALA A 315 -13.33 -68.13 53.14
CA ALA A 315 -12.33 -69.13 52.76
C ALA A 315 -11.51 -69.66 53.96
N LEU A 316 -11.27 -68.82 54.97
CA LEU A 316 -10.64 -69.20 56.24
C LEU A 316 -11.65 -69.67 57.30
N GLY A 317 -12.94 -69.68 56.97
CA GLY A 317 -14.00 -70.08 57.88
C GLY A 317 -13.90 -71.57 58.25
N PRO A 318 -14.12 -71.94 59.53
CA PRO A 318 -13.98 -73.32 59.98
C PRO A 318 -14.92 -74.29 59.25
N THR A 319 -16.06 -73.80 58.74
CA THR A 319 -17.02 -74.60 57.97
C THR A 319 -16.44 -75.10 56.64
N GLU A 320 -15.83 -74.25 55.82
CA GLU A 320 -15.24 -74.69 54.54
C GLU A 320 -13.95 -75.49 54.75
N GLN A 321 -13.14 -75.15 55.77
CA GLN A 321 -12.00 -75.99 56.14
C GLN A 321 -12.44 -77.40 56.56
N LEU A 322 -13.51 -77.53 57.35
CA LEU A 322 -14.09 -78.81 57.74
C LEU A 322 -14.73 -79.57 56.56
N LEU A 323 -15.39 -78.88 55.64
CA LEU A 323 -15.95 -79.49 54.42
C LEU A 323 -14.84 -79.98 53.48
N SER A 324 -13.79 -79.21 53.29
CA SER A 324 -12.59 -79.59 52.53
C SER A 324 -11.89 -80.80 53.16
N ALA A 325 -11.68 -80.78 54.49
CA ALA A 325 -11.10 -81.91 55.22
C ALA A 325 -11.95 -83.19 55.09
N LYS A 326 -13.29 -83.09 55.18
CA LYS A 326 -14.20 -84.23 54.97
C LYS A 326 -14.15 -84.78 53.54
N ARG A 327 -14.13 -83.91 52.51
CA ARG A 327 -13.96 -84.30 51.09
C ARG A 327 -12.62 -85.02 50.87
N ASN A 328 -11.53 -84.50 51.43
CA ASN A 328 -10.20 -85.10 51.34
C ASN A 328 -10.13 -86.45 52.05
N LEU A 329 -10.71 -86.59 53.24
CA LEU A 329 -10.78 -87.86 53.97
C LEU A 329 -11.50 -88.95 53.17
N ALA A 330 -12.68 -88.64 52.60
CA ALA A 330 -13.44 -89.58 51.78
C ALA A 330 -12.70 -89.99 50.50
N SER A 331 -12.01 -89.05 49.85
CA SER A 331 -11.15 -89.32 48.69
C SER A 331 -9.98 -90.26 49.05
N LEU A 332 -9.30 -90.01 50.18
CA LEU A 332 -8.20 -90.84 50.67
C LEU A 332 -8.66 -92.25 51.07
N GLN A 333 -9.81 -92.38 51.75
CA GLN A 333 -10.44 -93.67 52.07
C GLN A 333 -10.75 -94.47 50.79
N THR A 334 -11.30 -93.81 49.76
CA THR A 334 -11.63 -94.45 48.48
C THR A 334 -10.37 -94.93 47.74
N ARG A 335 -9.31 -94.09 47.70
CA ARG A 335 -8.01 -94.43 47.10
C ARG A 335 -7.31 -95.58 47.84
N LEU A 336 -7.37 -95.60 49.17
CA LEU A 336 -6.84 -96.69 50.00
C LEU A 336 -7.58 -98.01 49.70
N ALA A 337 -8.91 -98.01 49.74
CA ALA A 337 -9.72 -99.20 49.46
C ALA A 337 -9.57 -99.72 48.02
N TYR A 338 -9.21 -98.87 47.06
CA TYR A 338 -8.85 -99.27 45.69
C TYR A 338 -7.44 -99.90 45.64
N THR A 339 -6.42 -99.19 46.14
CA THR A 339 -5.02 -99.64 46.07
C THR A 339 -4.76 -100.92 46.86
N MET A 340 -5.42 -101.13 48.01
CA MET A 340 -5.37 -102.40 48.74
C MET A 340 -5.93 -103.57 47.91
N ARG A 341 -7.08 -103.38 47.23
CA ARG A 341 -7.65 -104.40 46.33
C ARG A 341 -6.73 -104.68 45.13
N GLN A 342 -6.10 -103.65 44.57
CA GLN A 342 -5.15 -103.80 43.45
C GLN A 342 -3.88 -104.55 43.86
N GLN A 343 -3.32 -104.30 45.06
CA GLN A 343 -2.20 -105.07 45.60
C GLN A 343 -2.57 -106.53 45.89
N LEU A 344 -3.76 -106.78 46.45
CA LEU A 344 -4.22 -108.15 46.69
C LEU A 344 -4.37 -108.91 45.36
N ALA A 345 -5.05 -108.33 44.38
CA ALA A 345 -5.23 -108.95 43.06
C ALA A 345 -3.89 -109.25 42.36
N THR A 346 -2.91 -108.34 42.41
CA THR A 346 -1.59 -108.59 41.81
C THR A 346 -0.79 -109.67 42.55
N ARG A 347 -0.89 -109.76 43.89
CA ARG A 347 -0.27 -110.87 44.65
C ARG A 347 -0.93 -112.21 44.34
N THR A 348 -2.26 -112.29 44.30
CA THR A 348 -3.00 -113.51 43.93
C THR A 348 -2.68 -113.95 42.51
N ASN A 349 -2.64 -113.03 41.55
CA ASN A 349 -2.27 -113.33 40.16
C ASN A 349 -0.81 -113.79 40.03
N ARG A 350 0.11 -113.29 40.87
CA ARG A 350 1.50 -113.77 40.93
C ARG A 350 1.60 -115.20 41.45
N ILE A 351 0.84 -115.54 42.49
CA ILE A 351 0.73 -116.93 43.01
C ILE A 351 0.17 -117.86 41.93
N ALA A 352 -0.93 -117.47 41.27
CA ALA A 352 -1.51 -118.23 40.15
C ALA A 352 -0.60 -118.29 38.90
N GLY A 353 0.32 -117.33 38.73
CA GLY A 353 1.38 -117.39 37.73
C GLY A 353 2.45 -118.43 38.06
N ILE A 354 2.98 -118.39 39.29
CA ILE A 354 3.99 -119.35 39.78
C ILE A 354 3.43 -120.79 39.77
N SER A 355 2.18 -120.99 40.18
CA SER A 355 1.54 -122.30 40.15
C SER A 355 1.40 -122.85 38.72
N ARG A 356 1.09 -121.99 37.73
CA ARG A 356 1.08 -122.38 36.30
C ARG A 356 2.47 -122.69 35.76
N MET A 357 3.51 -121.94 36.18
CA MET A 357 4.89 -122.26 35.83
C MET A 357 5.31 -123.63 36.39
N LEU A 358 4.94 -123.93 37.64
CA LEU A 358 5.22 -125.22 38.27
C LEU A 358 4.59 -126.40 37.51
N HIS A 359 3.34 -126.25 37.04
CA HIS A 359 2.71 -127.24 36.15
C HIS A 359 3.38 -127.34 34.77
N GLY A 360 3.97 -126.25 34.26
CA GLY A 360 4.61 -126.21 32.93
C GLY A 360 5.95 -126.94 32.82
N VAL A 361 6.62 -127.25 33.95
CA VAL A 361 7.89 -128.01 33.98
C VAL A 361 7.69 -129.52 34.23
N SER A 362 6.45 -129.98 34.38
CA SER A 362 6.12 -131.40 34.52
C SER A 362 5.80 -132.01 33.14
N PRO A 363 6.25 -133.23 32.82
CA PRO A 363 5.91 -133.88 31.54
C PRO A 363 4.48 -134.46 31.51
N LEU A 364 3.85 -134.67 32.68
CA LEU A 364 2.54 -135.31 32.83
C LEU A 364 1.36 -134.59 32.11
N PRO A 365 1.28 -133.24 32.03
CA PRO A 365 0.18 -132.57 31.33
C PRO A 365 0.26 -132.64 29.80
N THR A 366 1.43 -132.93 29.23
CA THR A 366 1.64 -132.97 27.77
C THR A 366 1.10 -134.26 27.18
N ILE A 367 1.38 -135.40 27.83
CA ILE A 367 0.86 -136.72 27.45
C ILE A 367 -0.67 -136.78 27.64
N ASN A 368 -1.20 -136.13 28.69
CA ASN A 368 -2.65 -136.04 28.94
C ASN A 368 -3.43 -135.13 27.97
N ARG A 369 -2.81 -134.62 26.90
CA ARG A 369 -3.46 -133.81 25.86
C ARG A 369 -3.55 -134.49 24.49
N GLY A 370 -3.38 -135.81 24.43
CA GLY A 370 -3.56 -136.59 23.20
C GLY A 370 -2.38 -136.53 22.22
N PHE A 371 -1.25 -135.95 22.62
CA PHE A 371 0.00 -136.03 21.85
C PHE A 371 0.70 -137.37 22.09
N ALA A 372 1.32 -137.91 21.04
CA ALA A 372 1.94 -139.23 21.05
C ALA A 372 3.45 -139.14 20.82
N LEU A 373 4.21 -140.02 21.46
CA LEU A 373 5.68 -140.03 21.40
C LEU A 373 6.17 -140.91 20.26
N VAL A 374 6.61 -140.31 19.14
CA VAL A 374 7.13 -141.05 17.98
C VAL A 374 8.59 -141.45 18.22
N GLU A 375 8.86 -142.75 18.33
CA GLU A 375 10.22 -143.30 18.39
C GLU A 375 10.57 -144.06 17.10
N ASN A 376 11.84 -144.03 16.72
CA ASN A 376 12.37 -144.90 15.66
C ASN A 376 12.74 -146.29 16.20
N ASN A 377 13.18 -147.20 15.31
CA ASN A 377 13.54 -148.58 15.65
C ASN A 377 14.71 -148.73 16.66
N SER A 378 15.33 -147.64 17.11
CA SER A 378 16.38 -147.60 18.14
C SER A 378 15.95 -146.96 19.45
N GLY A 379 14.66 -146.64 19.62
CA GLY A 379 14.13 -146.03 20.86
C GLY A 379 14.47 -144.54 21.04
N ASN A 380 14.80 -143.83 19.95
CA ASN A 380 15.04 -142.39 19.97
C ASN A 380 13.83 -141.62 19.42
N VAL A 381 13.48 -140.52 20.09
CA VAL A 381 12.33 -139.68 19.75
C VAL A 381 12.59 -138.90 18.45
N VAL A 382 11.69 -139.03 17.49
CA VAL A 382 11.78 -138.42 16.16
C VAL A 382 11.07 -137.07 16.15
N ALA A 383 11.77 -136.03 15.71
CA ALA A 383 11.28 -134.63 15.76
C ALA A 383 11.17 -133.95 14.39
N SER A 384 11.83 -134.46 13.35
CA SER A 384 11.65 -134.02 11.95
C SER A 384 11.28 -135.22 11.06
N ILE A 385 10.56 -134.94 9.96
CA ILE A 385 10.21 -135.95 8.95
C ILE A 385 11.42 -136.35 8.08
N GLU A 386 12.46 -135.51 8.03
CA GLU A 386 13.73 -135.78 7.33
C GLU A 386 14.58 -136.89 7.99
N GLN A 387 14.13 -137.41 9.13
CA GLN A 387 14.78 -138.46 9.92
C GLN A 387 14.15 -139.84 9.66
N LEU A 388 13.36 -139.99 8.59
CA LEU A 388 12.58 -141.18 8.24
C LEU A 388 12.52 -141.32 6.70
N ASP A 389 12.94 -142.48 6.18
CA ASP A 389 12.90 -142.75 4.73
C ASP A 389 11.55 -143.36 4.28
N GLU A 390 11.25 -143.30 2.98
CA GLU A 390 10.03 -143.92 2.43
C GLU A 390 10.05 -145.45 2.57
N GLY A 391 9.27 -145.96 3.53
CA GLY A 391 9.21 -147.37 3.90
C GLY A 391 9.53 -147.64 5.37
N ASP A 392 10.07 -146.66 6.10
CA ASP A 392 10.36 -146.81 7.54
C ASP A 392 9.11 -146.98 8.40
N ILE A 393 9.27 -147.78 9.45
CA ILE A 393 8.25 -148.01 10.49
C ILE A 393 8.69 -147.28 11.77
N THR A 394 7.76 -146.59 12.43
CA THR A 394 8.00 -145.85 13.69
C THR A 394 7.01 -146.24 14.76
N THR A 395 7.47 -146.32 16.01
CA THR A 395 6.66 -146.71 17.17
C THR A 395 6.18 -145.46 17.91
N THR A 396 4.91 -145.11 17.75
CA THR A 396 4.34 -143.88 18.30
C THR A 396 3.52 -144.13 19.55
N TYR A 397 4.00 -143.89 20.76
CA TYR A 397 3.24 -144.20 21.97
C TYR A 397 2.05 -143.25 22.20
N LEU A 398 0.83 -143.73 21.93
CA LEU A 398 -0.44 -143.08 22.35
C LEU A 398 -0.81 -143.40 23.80
N GLN A 399 -1.77 -142.62 24.31
CA GLN A 399 -2.23 -142.57 25.71
C GLN A 399 -2.59 -143.94 26.32
N GLU A 400 -2.98 -144.93 25.50
CA GLU A 400 -3.20 -146.35 25.88
C GLU A 400 -2.55 -147.36 24.90
N LYS A 401 -1.25 -147.20 24.57
CA LYS A 401 -0.34 -148.21 23.95
C LYS A 401 -0.58 -148.66 22.46
N GLN A 402 -0.88 -147.77 21.49
CA GLN A 402 -0.86 -147.98 19.98
C GLN A 402 -0.36 -146.70 19.18
N VAL A 403 -0.32 -146.58 17.81
CA VAL A 403 0.74 -145.80 17.00
C VAL A 403 0.38 -144.87 15.69
N ILE A 404 0.61 -143.46 15.56
CA ILE A 404 0.37 -142.43 14.36
C ILE A 404 1.23 -141.03 14.16
N LYS A 405 0.87 -139.88 13.39
CA LYS A 405 1.65 -138.57 12.90
C LYS A 405 0.89 -137.21 12.30
N LEU A 406 1.46 -135.91 12.09
CA LEU A 406 1.19 -134.69 11.08
C LEU A 406 1.37 -133.05 11.39
N VAL A 407 1.19 -131.98 10.45
CA VAL A 407 1.64 -130.44 10.38
C VAL A 407 0.72 -129.35 9.52
N GLY A 408 0.69 -127.95 9.21
CA GLY A 408 1.31 -126.47 9.26
C GLY A 408 0.48 -125.27 8.47
N ALA A 409 0.63 -123.89 8.11
CA ALA A 409 1.36 -122.50 8.25
C ALA A 409 0.73 -121.11 7.53
N ILE A 410 1.09 -119.73 7.74
CA ILE A 410 0.39 -118.34 7.30
C ILE A 410 1.25 -116.89 7.39
N LEU A 411 1.14 -115.49 7.05
CA LEU A 411 0.64 -114.24 6.16
C LEU A 411 1.38 -112.75 6.45
N LEU A 412 1.22 -111.37 6.13
CA LEU A 412 0.39 -110.17 5.46
C LEU A 412 1.06 -108.62 5.29
N SER A 413 0.41 -107.40 4.95
CA SER A 413 1.00 -105.95 4.55
C SER A 413 0.24 -104.45 4.66
N GLY A 414 0.73 -103.18 4.22
CA GLY A 414 0.11 -101.69 4.29
C GLY A 414 0.77 -100.26 3.68
N LEU A 415 0.21 -98.94 3.70
CA LEU A 415 0.67 -97.58 2.97
C LEU A 415 0.10 -96.00 3.19
N TYR A 416 0.81 -94.80 2.89
CA TYR A 416 0.56 -93.27 2.39
C TYR A 416 -0.09 -91.91 3.12
N ILE A 417 -0.16 -90.49 2.87
CA ILE A 417 0.37 -89.13 2.14
C ILE A 417 -0.17 -87.62 2.68
N ILE A 418 0.27 -86.31 2.31
CA ILE A 418 -0.40 -84.83 2.30
C ILE A 418 0.43 -83.36 2.16
N ALA A 419 -0.15 -82.05 2.00
CA ALA A 419 0.41 -80.57 1.77
C ALA A 419 -0.51 -79.22 2.11
N ALA A 420 -0.44 -77.79 1.96
CA ALA A 420 0.37 -76.47 1.59
C ALA A 420 -0.32 -74.96 1.81
N HIS A 421 0.28 -73.65 1.68
CA HIS A 421 -0.24 -72.13 1.46
C HIS A 421 0.75 -70.84 1.80
N ALA A 422 0.70 -69.41 1.77
CA ALA A 422 -0.09 -68.03 1.58
C ALA A 422 0.82 -66.67 1.25
N ASP A 423 0.70 -65.24 1.30
CA ASP A 423 -0.13 -63.97 1.71
C ASP A 423 0.32 -62.42 1.18
N ASP A 424 -0.15 -61.15 1.62
CA ASP A 424 -0.01 -59.68 0.96
C ASP A 424 0.20 -58.20 1.76
N THR A 425 -0.21 -56.93 1.28
CA THR A 425 0.28 -55.42 1.51
C THR A 425 -0.74 -54.14 1.75
N ILE A 426 -0.68 -52.72 1.68
CA ILE A 426 0.09 -51.42 1.20
C ILE A 426 -0.25 -49.91 1.85
N ALA A 427 -0.06 -48.62 1.27
CA ALA A 427 -0.01 -47.17 1.92
C ALA A 427 -0.51 -45.73 1.24
N GLN A 428 -0.14 -44.42 1.66
CA GLN A 428 -0.78 -43.00 1.36
C GLN A 428 0.04 -41.57 1.21
N PRO A 429 -0.54 -40.34 0.83
CA PRO A 429 0.11 -39.01 0.36
C PRO A 429 -0.20 -37.56 1.03
N SER A 430 0.02 -36.37 0.36
CA SER A 430 0.01 -34.93 0.91
C SER A 430 -0.36 -33.70 -0.04
N PRO A 431 -0.49 -32.40 0.41
CA PRO A 431 -1.23 -31.26 -0.26
C PRO A 431 -0.45 -30.03 -0.87
N ALA A 432 -1.14 -28.96 -1.33
CA ALA A 432 -0.70 -28.00 -2.40
C ALA A 432 -0.73 -26.44 -2.13
N THR A 433 -0.30 -25.64 -3.14
CA THR A 433 -0.24 -24.14 -3.21
C THR A 433 -0.63 -23.61 -4.60
N THR A 434 -1.25 -22.43 -4.72
CA THR A 434 -1.80 -21.88 -5.99
C THR A 434 -0.96 -20.74 -6.61
N SER A 435 -0.59 -20.88 -7.89
CA SER A 435 0.20 -19.87 -8.64
C SER A 435 -0.47 -19.50 -9.96
N VAL A 436 -1.14 -18.35 -10.02
CA VAL A 436 -2.04 -17.91 -11.10
C VAL A 436 -1.78 -16.46 -11.54
N PRO A 437 -2.19 -16.02 -12.76
CA PRO A 437 -2.08 -14.62 -13.19
C PRO A 437 -2.81 -13.68 -12.22
N GLY A 438 -2.11 -12.66 -11.73
CA GLY A 438 -2.61 -11.76 -10.69
C GLY A 438 -2.49 -12.30 -9.26
N GLY A 439 -2.05 -13.54 -9.07
CA GLY A 439 -1.82 -14.13 -7.75
C GLY A 439 -0.43 -13.83 -7.18
N VAL A 440 -0.15 -14.45 -6.03
CA VAL A 440 1.16 -14.40 -5.35
C VAL A 440 1.76 -15.80 -5.37
N TYR A 441 2.95 -15.96 -5.96
CA TYR A 441 3.73 -17.19 -5.81
C TYR A 441 4.64 -17.10 -4.58
N VAL A 442 4.79 -18.22 -3.87
CA VAL A 442 5.57 -18.33 -2.63
C VAL A 442 6.63 -19.41 -2.79
N TRP A 443 7.86 -19.11 -2.40
CA TRP A 443 8.99 -20.04 -2.49
C TRP A 443 9.94 -19.89 -1.30
N THR A 444 10.47 -21.01 -0.81
CA THR A 444 11.57 -21.02 0.18
C THR A 444 12.90 -21.18 -0.56
N PRO A 445 13.69 -20.10 -0.77
CA PRO A 445 15.00 -20.19 -1.38
C PRO A 445 16.03 -20.92 -0.51
N PRO A 446 17.14 -21.41 -1.09
CA PRO A 446 18.31 -21.83 -0.33
C PRO A 446 18.81 -20.74 0.64
N ALA A 447 19.34 -21.14 1.79
CA ALA A 447 19.74 -20.20 2.84
C ALA A 447 20.81 -19.18 2.39
N ASN A 448 21.68 -19.57 1.46
CA ASN A 448 22.73 -18.75 0.85
C ASN A 448 22.26 -17.92 -0.37
N ALA A 449 20.96 -17.89 -0.68
CA ALA A 449 20.45 -17.19 -1.86
C ALA A 449 20.35 -15.66 -1.64
N THR A 450 20.98 -14.91 -2.54
CA THR A 450 20.89 -13.44 -2.68
C THR A 450 20.27 -13.05 -4.03
N ASP A 451 19.99 -11.76 -4.23
CA ASP A 451 19.65 -11.16 -5.54
C ASP A 451 18.48 -11.85 -6.28
N ILE A 452 17.48 -12.27 -5.48
CA ILE A 452 16.32 -13.02 -5.96
C ILE A 452 15.42 -12.07 -6.76
N THR A 453 15.23 -12.36 -8.05
CA THR A 453 14.53 -11.50 -9.00
C THR A 453 13.53 -12.26 -9.88
N PHE A 454 12.40 -11.61 -10.16
CA PHE A 454 11.38 -12.05 -11.11
C PHE A 454 11.27 -11.05 -12.26
N GLN A 455 11.46 -11.51 -13.50
CA GLN A 455 11.47 -10.67 -14.72
C GLN A 455 12.43 -9.46 -14.71
N GLY A 456 13.32 -9.36 -13.72
CA GLY A 456 14.26 -8.24 -13.52
C GLY A 456 13.98 -7.42 -12.26
N SER A 457 12.79 -7.52 -11.67
CA SER A 457 12.43 -6.89 -10.39
C SER A 457 12.88 -7.74 -9.21
N THR A 458 13.47 -7.14 -8.17
CA THR A 458 13.73 -7.81 -6.89
C THR A 458 12.41 -8.18 -6.20
N VAL A 459 12.34 -9.35 -5.56
CA VAL A 459 11.13 -9.86 -4.90
C VAL A 459 11.18 -9.66 -3.39
N MET A 460 10.00 -9.61 -2.75
CA MET A 460 9.89 -9.44 -1.29
C MET A 460 10.37 -10.70 -0.56
N ARG A 461 11.12 -10.54 0.54
CA ARG A 461 11.51 -11.64 1.45
C ARG A 461 10.77 -11.50 2.79
N TYR A 462 10.09 -12.56 3.22
CA TYR A 462 9.32 -12.61 4.47
C TYR A 462 9.73 -13.89 5.24
N GLY A 463 10.42 -13.70 6.37
CA GLY A 463 11.07 -14.79 7.09
C GLY A 463 12.05 -15.56 6.18
N GLN A 464 11.90 -16.88 6.12
CA GLN A 464 12.71 -17.75 5.25
C GLN A 464 12.23 -17.77 3.79
N GLN A 465 11.11 -17.12 3.44
CA GLN A 465 10.42 -17.28 2.16
C GLN A 465 10.50 -16.00 1.31
N VAL A 466 10.20 -16.11 0.01
CA VAL A 466 9.96 -14.97 -0.88
C VAL A 466 8.54 -14.98 -1.43
N LEU A 467 7.96 -13.79 -1.56
CA LEU A 467 6.65 -13.55 -2.15
C LEU A 467 6.84 -12.85 -3.50
N VAL A 468 6.22 -13.40 -4.54
CA VAL A 468 6.39 -12.97 -5.93
C VAL A 468 5.04 -12.60 -6.51
N GLY A 469 4.86 -11.33 -6.82
CA GLY A 469 3.66 -10.86 -7.52
C GLY A 469 3.67 -11.31 -8.98
N LEU A 470 2.61 -12.00 -9.40
CA LEU A 470 2.43 -12.42 -10.80
C LEU A 470 1.52 -11.41 -11.50
N PRO A 471 1.92 -10.81 -12.64
CA PRO A 471 1.06 -9.87 -13.35
C PRO A 471 -0.21 -10.56 -13.86
N ILE A 472 -1.34 -9.85 -13.86
CA ILE A 472 -2.60 -10.37 -14.42
C ILE A 472 -2.51 -10.71 -15.92
N SER A 473 -1.54 -10.13 -16.63
CA SER A 473 -1.20 -10.47 -18.03
C SER A 473 -0.18 -11.61 -18.17
N ALA A 474 0.13 -12.34 -17.09
CA ALA A 474 0.92 -13.56 -17.19
C ALA A 474 0.19 -14.61 -18.05
N LYS A 475 0.95 -15.37 -18.83
CA LYS A 475 0.42 -16.52 -19.57
C LYS A 475 0.58 -17.78 -18.72
N PRO A 476 -0.37 -18.72 -18.75
CA PRO A 476 -0.18 -20.05 -18.15
C PRO A 476 1.04 -20.76 -18.77
N GLY A 477 1.73 -21.56 -17.95
CA GLY A 477 2.97 -22.26 -18.30
C GLY A 477 4.15 -21.94 -17.37
N THR A 478 5.35 -22.35 -17.75
CA THR A 478 6.54 -22.26 -16.88
C THR A 478 7.07 -20.83 -16.76
N ALA A 479 7.25 -20.38 -15.53
CA ALA A 479 7.90 -19.13 -15.14
C ALA A 479 9.19 -19.41 -14.35
N THR A 480 10.10 -18.44 -14.27
CA THR A 480 11.43 -18.63 -13.66
C THR A 480 11.88 -17.42 -12.85
N LEU A 481 12.30 -17.67 -11.61
CA LEU A 481 13.10 -16.76 -10.78
C LEU A 481 14.59 -16.92 -11.09
N ARG A 482 15.34 -15.83 -10.96
CA ARG A 482 16.81 -15.83 -10.93
C ARG A 482 17.26 -15.48 -9.52
N TYR A 483 18.38 -16.04 -9.09
CA TYR A 483 19.02 -15.71 -7.81
C TYR A 483 20.53 -15.97 -7.91
N VAL A 484 21.30 -15.50 -6.95
CA VAL A 484 22.72 -15.86 -6.79
C VAL A 484 22.86 -16.79 -5.58
N ALA A 485 23.63 -17.85 -5.70
CA ALA A 485 24.03 -18.71 -4.58
C ALA A 485 25.49 -19.13 -4.78
N ASP A 486 26.30 -19.08 -3.72
CA ASP A 486 27.75 -19.33 -3.75
C ASP A 486 28.49 -18.51 -4.82
N GLY A 487 28.02 -17.27 -5.07
CA GLY A 487 28.54 -16.36 -6.09
C GLY A 487 28.17 -16.72 -7.53
N GLN A 488 27.37 -17.77 -7.77
CA GLN A 488 26.95 -18.23 -9.09
C GLN A 488 25.48 -17.93 -9.39
N PRO A 489 25.12 -17.54 -10.64
CA PRO A 489 23.75 -17.25 -11.03
C PRO A 489 22.94 -18.54 -11.23
N GLN A 490 21.92 -18.72 -10.39
CA GLN A 490 21.02 -19.86 -10.37
C GLN A 490 19.60 -19.50 -10.88
N ARG A 491 18.77 -20.53 -11.09
CA ARG A 491 17.38 -20.39 -11.52
C ARG A 491 16.47 -21.33 -10.74
N HIS A 492 15.27 -20.85 -10.40
CA HIS A 492 14.18 -21.67 -9.87
C HIS A 492 12.96 -21.54 -10.80
N SER A 493 12.31 -22.65 -11.13
CA SER A 493 11.19 -22.66 -12.07
C SER A 493 9.91 -23.18 -11.41
N PHE A 494 8.79 -22.54 -11.75
CA PHE A 494 7.46 -22.86 -11.25
C PHE A 494 6.43 -22.76 -12.37
N VAL A 495 5.23 -23.29 -12.17
CA VAL A 495 4.14 -23.24 -13.15
C VAL A 495 3.16 -22.14 -12.78
N ILE A 496 2.77 -21.33 -13.75
CA ILE A 496 1.60 -20.46 -13.67
C ILE A 496 0.42 -21.25 -14.24
N GLU A 497 -0.56 -21.55 -13.40
CA GLU A 497 -1.83 -22.19 -13.74
C GLU A 497 -2.77 -21.16 -14.39
N ASP A 498 -3.83 -21.62 -15.09
CA ASP A 498 -4.81 -20.69 -15.68
C ASP A 498 -5.84 -20.19 -14.66
N LYS A 499 -6.26 -18.93 -14.79
CA LYS A 499 -7.32 -18.31 -13.97
C LYS A 499 -8.18 -17.42 -14.85
N THR A 500 -9.41 -17.86 -15.09
CA THR A 500 -10.43 -17.05 -15.76
C THR A 500 -10.97 -15.98 -14.81
N TYR A 501 -11.17 -14.76 -15.33
CA TYR A 501 -11.74 -13.65 -14.59
C TYR A 501 -13.11 -13.26 -15.15
N THR A 502 -14.03 -12.98 -14.22
CA THR A 502 -15.38 -12.47 -14.45
C THR A 502 -15.40 -11.13 -15.20
N GLU A 503 -16.52 -10.76 -15.81
CA GLU A 503 -16.71 -9.44 -16.41
C GLU A 503 -17.45 -8.49 -15.46
N GLN A 504 -17.35 -7.18 -15.69
CA GLN A 504 -18.16 -6.17 -15.01
C GLN A 504 -18.47 -5.03 -15.99
N ARG A 505 -19.76 -4.71 -16.17
CA ARG A 505 -20.21 -3.53 -16.94
C ARG A 505 -20.69 -2.47 -15.97
N LEU A 506 -20.17 -1.25 -16.09
CA LEU A 506 -20.55 -0.11 -15.24
C LEU A 506 -20.94 1.08 -16.12
N THR A 507 -22.04 1.73 -15.75
CA THR A 507 -22.48 2.99 -16.35
C THR A 507 -21.85 4.15 -15.59
N ILE A 508 -21.02 4.93 -16.27
CA ILE A 508 -20.38 6.13 -15.72
C ILE A 508 -21.06 7.35 -16.34
N GLU A 509 -21.78 8.12 -15.52
CA GLU A 509 -22.52 9.31 -15.97
C GLU A 509 -21.57 10.40 -16.50
N ASN A 510 -20.46 10.63 -15.78
CA ASN A 510 -19.44 11.58 -16.17
C ASN A 510 -18.64 11.06 -17.39
N LYS A 511 -19.09 11.43 -18.59
CA LYS A 511 -18.48 11.04 -19.86
C LYS A 511 -16.98 11.39 -19.97
N ALA A 512 -16.50 12.44 -19.30
CA ALA A 512 -15.08 12.79 -19.28
C ALA A 512 -14.21 11.72 -18.58
N MET A 513 -14.76 11.03 -17.56
CA MET A 513 -14.07 9.92 -16.90
C MET A 513 -13.99 8.65 -17.77
N VAL A 514 -14.85 8.52 -18.78
CA VAL A 514 -14.81 7.45 -19.78
C VAL A 514 -13.89 7.83 -20.95
N THR A 515 -14.02 9.05 -21.46
CA THR A 515 -13.26 9.61 -22.58
C THR A 515 -12.78 11.03 -22.21
N PRO A 516 -11.54 11.18 -21.71
CA PRO A 516 -11.05 12.47 -21.21
C PRO A 516 -10.86 13.52 -22.30
N PRO A 517 -11.08 14.82 -21.99
CA PRO A 517 -10.72 15.93 -22.86
C PRO A 517 -9.22 15.92 -23.24
N PRO A 518 -8.84 16.37 -24.45
CA PRO A 518 -7.45 16.34 -24.91
C PRO A 518 -6.45 17.06 -23.99
N GLU A 519 -6.86 18.20 -23.41
CA GLU A 519 -6.06 18.98 -22.44
C GLU A 519 -5.65 18.16 -21.20
N THR A 520 -6.53 17.28 -20.72
CA THR A 520 -6.32 16.46 -19.53
C THR A 520 -5.40 15.26 -19.79
N LEU A 521 -5.19 14.87 -21.04
CA LEU A 521 -4.34 13.72 -21.40
C LEU A 521 -2.88 13.91 -20.94
N SER A 522 -2.38 15.14 -20.92
CA SER A 522 -1.04 15.45 -20.41
C SER A 522 -0.91 15.15 -18.91
N ARG A 523 -1.91 15.57 -18.11
CA ARG A 523 -2.00 15.29 -16.68
C ARG A 523 -2.08 13.77 -16.43
N ILE A 524 -2.98 13.08 -17.12
CA ILE A 524 -3.17 11.61 -16.99
C ILE A 524 -1.88 10.85 -17.31
N ARG A 525 -1.09 11.28 -18.31
CA ARG A 525 0.21 10.69 -18.63
C ARG A 525 1.22 10.91 -17.50
N ALA A 526 1.32 12.11 -16.95
CA ALA A 526 2.21 12.42 -15.84
C ALA A 526 1.86 11.62 -14.57
N GLU A 527 0.57 11.58 -14.19
CA GLU A 527 0.06 10.77 -13.07
C GLU A 527 0.37 9.27 -13.26
N SER A 528 0.22 8.75 -14.48
CA SER A 528 0.51 7.35 -14.82
C SER A 528 2.01 7.03 -14.72
N VAL A 529 2.88 7.95 -15.14
CA VAL A 529 4.34 7.82 -14.96
C VAL A 529 4.72 7.87 -13.48
N ARG A 530 4.15 8.80 -12.69
CA ARG A 530 4.39 8.90 -11.23
C ARG A 530 3.98 7.60 -10.52
N GLN A 531 2.75 7.14 -10.74
CA GLN A 531 2.27 5.87 -10.18
C GLN A 531 3.14 4.67 -10.60
N LYS A 532 3.55 4.59 -11.88
CA LYS A 532 4.44 3.51 -12.33
C LYS A 532 5.80 3.57 -11.66
N ALA A 533 6.38 4.75 -11.44
CA ALA A 533 7.63 4.88 -10.70
C ALA A 533 7.47 4.36 -9.27
N LEU A 534 6.44 4.82 -8.56
CA LEU A 534 6.12 4.39 -7.19
C LEU A 534 6.01 2.86 -7.08
N TYR A 535 5.23 2.20 -7.95
CA TYR A 535 5.07 0.74 -7.94
C TYR A 535 6.37 -0.06 -8.14
N ASN A 536 7.46 0.56 -8.62
CA ASN A 536 8.76 -0.09 -8.81
C ASN A 536 9.82 0.35 -7.79
N THR A 537 9.43 1.06 -6.73
CA THR A 537 10.30 1.37 -5.58
C THR A 537 10.64 0.09 -4.81
N PHE A 538 11.85 0.03 -4.22
CA PHE A 538 12.27 -1.05 -3.35
C PHE A 538 13.01 -0.47 -2.13
N ALA A 539 12.25 -0.03 -1.13
CA ALA A 539 12.78 0.51 0.12
C ALA A 539 13.20 -0.61 1.11
N GLN A 540 13.85 -0.22 2.21
CA GLN A 540 14.08 -1.13 3.35
C GLN A 540 12.74 -1.58 3.95
N SER A 541 12.66 -2.82 4.43
CA SER A 541 11.44 -3.38 5.03
C SER A 541 10.93 -2.54 6.20
N ALA A 542 9.64 -2.23 6.21
CA ALA A 542 8.92 -1.92 7.44
C ALA A 542 8.83 -3.16 8.33
N ASP A 543 8.45 -2.97 9.60
CA ASP A 543 8.07 -4.08 10.48
C ASP A 543 6.66 -4.57 10.10
N LEU A 544 6.56 -5.87 9.83
CA LEU A 544 5.37 -6.59 9.39
C LEU A 544 5.07 -7.80 10.29
N SER A 545 5.61 -7.81 11.52
CA SER A 545 5.41 -8.88 12.51
C SER A 545 3.94 -9.08 12.90
N ASP A 546 3.16 -8.00 12.98
CA ASP A 546 1.72 -8.07 13.23
C ASP A 546 0.91 -8.67 12.05
N GLY A 547 1.50 -8.77 10.86
CA GLY A 547 0.87 -9.27 9.63
C GLY A 547 0.21 -8.16 8.81
N PHE A 548 -0.91 -8.47 8.15
CA PHE A 548 -1.75 -7.50 7.42
C PHE A 548 -3.21 -7.57 7.87
N GLN A 549 -3.89 -6.43 7.86
CA GLN A 549 -5.32 -6.29 8.18
C GLN A 549 -6.10 -5.79 6.95
N LEU A 550 -7.41 -6.03 6.90
CA LEU A 550 -8.28 -5.34 5.94
C LEU A 550 -8.35 -3.85 6.33
N PRO A 551 -8.23 -2.92 5.37
CA PRO A 551 -8.22 -1.49 5.67
C PRO A 551 -9.62 -0.89 5.92
N LEU A 552 -10.67 -1.66 5.64
CA LEU A 552 -12.07 -1.27 5.79
C LEU A 552 -12.91 -2.54 6.00
N GLU A 553 -13.79 -2.53 7.01
CA GLU A 553 -14.86 -3.52 7.13
C GLU A 553 -16.05 -3.05 6.28
N GLY A 554 -16.55 -3.89 5.38
CA GLY A 554 -17.63 -3.54 4.45
C GLY A 554 -17.95 -4.68 3.48
N ILE A 555 -18.81 -4.40 2.49
CA ILE A 555 -19.21 -5.40 1.48
C ILE A 555 -18.30 -5.27 0.26
N THR A 556 -17.61 -6.35 -0.11
CA THR A 556 -16.88 -6.44 -1.38
C THR A 556 -17.87 -6.37 -2.55
N THR A 557 -17.71 -5.37 -3.43
CA THR A 557 -18.59 -5.09 -4.58
C THR A 557 -17.92 -5.25 -5.94
N SER A 558 -16.58 -5.30 -5.99
CA SER A 558 -15.84 -5.70 -7.18
C SER A 558 -14.54 -6.41 -6.78
N LEU A 559 -14.37 -7.64 -7.27
CA LEU A 559 -13.18 -8.46 -7.04
C LEU A 559 -12.03 -8.05 -7.97
N PHE A 560 -10.82 -8.45 -7.60
CA PHE A 560 -9.65 -8.26 -8.44
C PHE A 560 -9.80 -8.93 -9.81
N GLY A 561 -9.26 -8.29 -10.84
CA GLY A 561 -9.13 -8.82 -12.19
C GLY A 561 -10.38 -8.84 -13.06
N HIS A 562 -11.55 -8.42 -12.56
CA HIS A 562 -12.77 -8.30 -13.37
C HIS A 562 -12.50 -7.54 -14.68
N ARG A 563 -12.91 -8.09 -15.83
CA ARG A 563 -12.83 -7.43 -17.14
C ARG A 563 -13.84 -6.29 -17.18
N ARG A 564 -13.36 -5.04 -17.07
CA ARG A 564 -14.21 -3.85 -16.95
C ARG A 564 -14.61 -3.29 -18.31
N PHE A 565 -15.90 -3.00 -18.47
CA PHE A 565 -16.46 -2.22 -19.56
C PHE A 565 -17.16 -0.99 -18.99
N PHE A 566 -16.80 0.20 -19.45
CA PHE A 566 -17.44 1.46 -19.04
C PHE A 566 -18.22 2.03 -20.21
N ASN A 567 -19.54 2.17 -20.05
CA ASN A 567 -20.47 2.56 -21.14
C ASN A 567 -20.24 1.68 -22.39
N ASP A 568 -20.22 0.36 -22.19
CA ASP A 568 -19.91 -0.73 -23.14
C ASP A 568 -18.54 -0.71 -23.82
N GLN A 569 -17.66 0.26 -23.51
CA GLN A 569 -16.30 0.27 -24.03
C GLN A 569 -15.35 -0.52 -23.11
N PRO A 570 -14.51 -1.44 -23.64
CA PRO A 570 -13.56 -2.19 -22.82
C PRO A 570 -12.50 -1.27 -22.20
N ARG A 571 -12.05 -1.61 -21.00
CA ARG A 571 -11.00 -0.94 -20.23
C ARG A 571 -10.04 -1.96 -19.60
N SER A 572 -9.00 -1.48 -18.95
CA SER A 572 -8.08 -2.33 -18.18
C SER A 572 -8.87 -3.16 -17.14
N PRO A 573 -8.47 -4.42 -16.88
CA PRO A 573 -9.04 -5.21 -15.79
C PRO A 573 -8.95 -4.50 -14.44
N HIS A 574 -9.84 -4.86 -13.53
CA HIS A 574 -9.83 -4.32 -12.19
C HIS A 574 -8.51 -4.65 -11.45
N SER A 575 -7.81 -3.64 -10.93
CA SER A 575 -6.48 -3.80 -10.33
C SER A 575 -6.45 -3.83 -8.80
N GLY A 576 -7.59 -4.06 -8.15
CA GLY A 576 -7.72 -4.04 -6.69
C GLY A 576 -9.04 -4.67 -6.24
N LEU A 577 -9.50 -4.29 -5.06
CA LEU A 577 -10.70 -4.77 -4.39
C LEU A 577 -11.56 -3.55 -4.02
N ASP A 578 -12.82 -3.54 -4.43
CA ASP A 578 -13.75 -2.43 -4.12
C ASP A 578 -14.64 -2.82 -2.93
N ILE A 579 -14.45 -2.15 -1.80
CA ILE A 579 -15.19 -2.38 -0.54
C ILE A 579 -16.16 -1.21 -0.34
N ALA A 580 -17.46 -1.48 -0.38
CA ALA A 580 -18.50 -0.46 -0.21
C ALA A 580 -18.75 -0.13 1.26
N ALA A 581 -18.77 1.17 1.56
CA ALA A 581 -19.16 1.78 2.82
C ALA A 581 -19.58 3.25 2.56
N ASP A 582 -20.21 3.89 3.54
CA ASP A 582 -20.68 5.28 3.41
C ASP A 582 -19.52 6.29 3.30
N THR A 583 -19.78 7.41 2.63
CA THR A 583 -18.84 8.54 2.59
C THR A 583 -18.55 9.04 4.00
N GLY A 584 -17.27 9.12 4.36
CA GLY A 584 -16.84 9.48 5.71
C GLY A 584 -16.49 8.29 6.61
N THR A 585 -16.71 7.04 6.18
CA THR A 585 -16.23 5.87 6.94
C THR A 585 -14.70 5.86 7.03
N PRO A 586 -14.09 5.65 8.21
CA PRO A 586 -12.63 5.57 8.36
C PRO A 586 -11.98 4.46 7.53
N VAL A 587 -10.88 4.77 6.85
CA VAL A 587 -9.98 3.82 6.18
C VAL A 587 -8.67 3.75 6.94
N SER A 588 -8.22 2.54 7.25
CA SER A 588 -7.04 2.28 8.07
C SER A 588 -5.86 1.72 7.25
N ALA A 589 -4.63 1.98 7.69
CA ALA A 589 -3.44 1.38 7.09
C ALA A 589 -3.41 -0.15 7.30
N ALA A 590 -3.35 -0.91 6.21
CA ALA A 590 -3.37 -2.38 6.24
C ALA A 590 -2.16 -2.99 6.97
N ALA A 591 -1.02 -2.29 6.96
CA ALA A 591 0.16 -2.55 7.78
C ALA A 591 0.98 -1.25 7.93
N SER A 592 1.96 -1.25 8.84
CA SER A 592 2.87 -0.12 9.03
C SER A 592 3.64 0.23 7.74
N ALA A 593 3.85 1.51 7.46
CA ALA A 593 4.34 1.99 6.16
C ALA A 593 4.87 3.43 6.17
N THR A 594 5.58 3.81 5.10
CA THR A 594 5.79 5.21 4.72
C THR A 594 4.78 5.64 3.64
N VAL A 595 4.16 6.81 3.78
CA VAL A 595 3.31 7.42 2.76
C VAL A 595 4.19 7.93 1.61
N THR A 596 4.04 7.35 0.41
CA THR A 596 4.82 7.72 -0.79
C THR A 596 3.99 8.44 -1.86
N LEU A 597 2.69 8.62 -1.62
CA LEU A 597 1.83 9.54 -2.35
C LEU A 597 0.66 9.97 -1.46
N ALA A 598 0.33 11.26 -1.47
CA ALA A 598 -0.95 11.78 -0.95
C ALA A 598 -1.45 12.89 -1.89
N ASP A 599 -2.26 12.54 -2.89
CA ASP A 599 -2.58 13.42 -4.03
C ASP A 599 -4.01 13.18 -4.57
N ASP A 600 -4.55 14.12 -5.35
CA ASP A 600 -5.89 14.04 -5.95
C ASP A 600 -5.77 13.79 -7.47
N LEU A 601 -5.76 12.51 -7.86
CA LEU A 601 -5.47 12.03 -9.21
C LEU A 601 -6.72 11.99 -10.10
N TYR A 602 -6.57 12.21 -11.42
CA TYR A 602 -7.72 12.40 -12.31
C TYR A 602 -8.71 11.23 -12.33
N PHE A 603 -8.23 9.98 -12.44
CA PHE A 603 -9.11 8.81 -12.44
C PHE A 603 -9.34 8.21 -11.05
N ASN A 604 -8.33 8.25 -10.18
CA ASN A 604 -8.38 7.57 -8.89
C ASN A 604 -8.96 8.47 -7.77
N GLY A 605 -9.13 9.77 -8.03
CA GLY A 605 -9.50 10.74 -7.02
C GLY A 605 -8.40 10.91 -5.97
N LYS A 606 -8.79 11.26 -4.75
CA LYS A 606 -7.89 11.33 -3.60
C LYS A 606 -7.31 9.94 -3.33
N THR A 607 -5.99 9.86 -3.45
CA THR A 607 -5.24 8.61 -3.51
C THR A 607 -4.06 8.64 -2.55
N LEU A 608 -3.91 7.57 -1.77
CA LEU A 608 -2.71 7.28 -0.99
C LEU A 608 -1.92 6.13 -1.62
N PHE A 609 -0.58 6.22 -1.57
CA PHE A 609 0.31 5.07 -1.70
C PHE A 609 1.07 4.90 -0.38
N LEU A 610 1.11 3.67 0.11
CA LEU A 610 1.91 3.23 1.26
C LEU A 610 2.99 2.27 0.76
N ASP A 611 4.27 2.58 1.02
CA ASP A 611 5.39 1.66 0.82
C ASP A 611 5.69 0.94 2.16
N HIS A 612 5.60 -0.38 2.14
CA HIS A 612 5.89 -1.25 3.29
C HIS A 612 7.33 -1.80 3.23
N GLY A 613 8.12 -1.34 2.25
CA GLY A 613 9.46 -1.83 1.96
C GLY A 613 9.46 -3.10 1.10
N GLN A 614 10.65 -3.46 0.62
CA GLN A 614 10.90 -4.64 -0.22
C GLN A 614 10.01 -4.75 -1.48
N GLY A 615 9.52 -3.61 -1.99
CA GLY A 615 8.63 -3.57 -3.16
C GLY A 615 7.21 -4.09 -2.89
N LEU A 616 6.78 -4.12 -1.62
CA LEU A 616 5.38 -4.30 -1.21
C LEU A 616 4.72 -2.92 -1.02
N ILE A 617 3.73 -2.62 -1.85
CA ILE A 617 3.04 -1.32 -1.85
C ILE A 617 1.54 -1.54 -1.79
N THR A 618 0.84 -0.73 -0.99
CA THR A 618 -0.63 -0.65 -1.04
C THR A 618 -1.11 0.72 -1.51
N MET A 619 -2.23 0.74 -2.25
CA MET A 619 -2.85 1.94 -2.79
C MET A 619 -4.32 2.02 -2.34
N TYR A 620 -4.77 3.21 -1.97
CA TYR A 620 -6.12 3.51 -1.46
C TYR A 620 -6.69 4.66 -2.27
N CYS A 621 -7.79 4.45 -2.99
CA CYS A 621 -8.35 5.43 -3.93
C CYS A 621 -9.78 5.84 -3.57
N HIS A 622 -10.27 6.86 -4.30
CA HIS A 622 -11.63 7.40 -4.26
C HIS A 622 -12.03 8.09 -2.94
N LEU A 623 -11.06 8.32 -2.05
CA LEU A 623 -11.26 8.88 -0.71
C LEU A 623 -11.96 10.25 -0.75
N SER A 624 -12.72 10.58 0.28
CA SER A 624 -13.31 11.91 0.46
C SER A 624 -12.30 12.88 1.10
N GLU A 625 -11.46 12.38 2.00
CA GLU A 625 -10.44 13.12 2.73
C GLU A 625 -9.16 12.29 2.90
N LEU A 626 -8.00 12.96 2.85
CA LEU A 626 -6.69 12.40 3.17
C LEU A 626 -6.27 12.95 4.54
N LEU A 627 -5.95 12.06 5.48
CA LEU A 627 -5.62 12.43 6.86
C LEU A 627 -4.09 12.39 7.14
N VAL A 628 -3.31 11.92 6.17
CA VAL A 628 -1.84 11.82 6.16
C VAL A 628 -1.27 12.47 4.89
N GLU A 629 -0.01 12.90 4.95
CA GLU A 629 0.70 13.59 3.86
C GLU A 629 1.92 12.80 3.36
N GLU A 630 2.44 13.14 2.18
CA GLU A 630 3.57 12.43 1.55
C GLU A 630 4.85 12.59 2.39
N GLY A 631 5.40 11.46 2.86
CA GLY A 631 6.52 11.39 3.80
C GLY A 631 6.15 10.94 5.23
N ASP A 632 4.86 10.93 5.59
CA ASP A 632 4.42 10.45 6.91
C ASP A 632 4.76 8.96 7.13
N GLN A 633 5.02 8.60 8.39
CA GLN A 633 5.10 7.20 8.84
C GLN A 633 3.78 6.83 9.52
N VAL A 634 3.15 5.75 9.07
CA VAL A 634 1.87 5.26 9.60
C VAL A 634 2.01 3.87 10.20
N THR A 635 1.23 3.60 11.24
CA THR A 635 1.19 2.32 11.96
C THR A 635 0.00 1.46 11.51
N GLN A 636 0.09 0.13 11.64
CA GLN A 636 -1.02 -0.76 11.29
C GLN A 636 -2.30 -0.40 12.06
N GLY A 637 -3.43 -0.26 11.35
CA GLY A 637 -4.72 0.12 11.93
C GLY A 637 -4.89 1.62 12.20
N GLU A 638 -3.89 2.45 11.90
CA GLU A 638 -4.00 3.91 11.95
C GLU A 638 -4.91 4.44 10.83
N VAL A 639 -5.77 5.40 11.14
CA VAL A 639 -6.75 5.95 10.18
C VAL A 639 -6.05 6.96 9.25
N ILE A 640 -5.92 6.59 7.98
CA ILE A 640 -5.15 7.33 6.97
C ILE A 640 -6.02 8.21 6.05
N GLY A 641 -7.32 7.92 5.96
CA GLY A 641 -8.25 8.65 5.11
C GLY A 641 -9.70 8.26 5.37
N LEU A 642 -10.62 8.87 4.65
CA LEU A 642 -12.06 8.60 4.75
C LEU A 642 -12.62 8.12 3.40
N VAL A 643 -13.50 7.11 3.42
CA VAL A 643 -14.23 6.60 2.24
C VAL A 643 -14.95 7.74 1.53
N GLY A 644 -15.03 7.69 0.20
CA GLY A 644 -15.67 8.70 -0.61
C GLY A 644 -16.00 8.25 -2.02
N ALA A 645 -16.18 9.24 -2.90
CA ALA A 645 -16.62 9.05 -4.28
C ALA A 645 -15.83 9.95 -5.26
N THR A 646 -14.52 10.16 -5.01
CA THR A 646 -13.70 11.06 -5.85
C THR A 646 -13.11 10.36 -7.08
N GLY A 647 -12.89 11.09 -8.18
CA GLY A 647 -12.39 10.52 -9.44
C GLY A 647 -13.47 9.77 -10.24
N ARG A 648 -13.16 8.58 -10.75
CA ARG A 648 -14.07 7.75 -11.56
C ARG A 648 -14.70 6.64 -10.73
N VAL A 649 -15.92 6.88 -10.26
CA VAL A 649 -16.73 5.93 -9.48
C VAL A 649 -18.18 5.88 -9.96
N THR A 650 -18.95 4.91 -9.44
CA THR A 650 -20.42 4.85 -9.52
C THR A 650 -21.12 5.17 -8.21
N GLY A 651 -20.37 5.31 -7.10
CA GLY A 651 -20.88 5.56 -5.75
C GLY A 651 -19.79 5.40 -4.69
N PRO A 652 -20.09 5.66 -3.40
CA PRO A 652 -19.10 5.58 -2.32
C PRO A 652 -18.51 4.18 -2.12
N HIS A 653 -17.18 4.08 -2.13
CA HIS A 653 -16.42 2.87 -1.79
C HIS A 653 -14.95 3.20 -1.55
N LEU A 654 -14.22 2.29 -0.90
CA LEU A 654 -12.77 2.22 -0.99
C LEU A 654 -12.37 1.30 -2.14
N HIS A 655 -11.52 1.78 -3.04
CA HIS A 655 -10.74 0.91 -3.91
C HIS A 655 -9.36 0.67 -3.29
N TRP A 656 -9.05 -0.57 -2.92
CA TRP A 656 -7.78 -0.98 -2.31
C TRP A 656 -7.00 -1.88 -3.25
N SER A 657 -5.71 -1.61 -3.45
CA SER A 657 -4.84 -2.42 -4.31
C SER A 657 -3.56 -2.79 -3.56
N VAL A 658 -3.06 -3.99 -3.83
CA VAL A 658 -1.77 -4.50 -3.36
C VAL A 658 -0.86 -4.71 -4.55
N SER A 659 0.42 -4.37 -4.42
CA SER A 659 1.45 -4.59 -5.43
C SER A 659 2.69 -5.23 -4.82
N LEU A 660 3.24 -6.21 -5.53
CA LEU A 660 4.53 -6.84 -5.24
C LEU A 660 5.44 -6.71 -6.48
N ASN A 661 6.69 -6.29 -6.28
CA ASN A 661 7.75 -6.29 -7.30
C ASN A 661 7.34 -5.69 -8.67
N GLY A 662 6.58 -4.57 -8.65
CA GLY A 662 6.11 -3.87 -9.86
C GLY A 662 4.72 -4.28 -10.38
N TYR A 663 4.11 -5.34 -9.86
CA TYR A 663 2.84 -5.89 -10.35
C TYR A 663 1.73 -5.87 -9.29
N ARG A 664 0.55 -5.38 -9.69
CA ARG A 664 -0.65 -5.45 -8.84
C ARG A 664 -1.16 -6.88 -8.77
N VAL A 665 -1.50 -7.31 -7.56
CA VAL A 665 -1.97 -8.65 -7.21
C VAL A 665 -3.33 -8.60 -6.53
N ASP A 666 -4.00 -9.75 -6.56
CA ASP A 666 -5.25 -10.08 -5.88
C ASP A 666 -5.12 -9.86 -4.35
N PRO A 667 -5.75 -8.81 -3.78
CA PRO A 667 -5.51 -8.42 -2.39
C PRO A 667 -5.97 -9.47 -1.36
N GLU A 668 -7.05 -10.21 -1.66
CA GLU A 668 -7.56 -11.28 -0.81
C GLU A 668 -6.57 -12.46 -0.80
N THR A 669 -6.04 -12.82 -1.97
CA THR A 669 -5.00 -13.85 -2.10
C THR A 669 -3.71 -13.45 -1.37
N PHE A 670 -3.28 -12.19 -1.48
CA PHE A 670 -2.12 -11.68 -0.75
C PHE A 670 -2.33 -11.72 0.77
N LEU A 671 -3.47 -11.20 1.26
CA LEU A 671 -3.80 -11.13 2.68
C LEU A 671 -3.84 -12.51 3.33
N ALA A 672 -4.51 -13.48 2.68
CA ALA A 672 -4.53 -14.87 3.13
C ALA A 672 -3.13 -15.51 3.11
N THR A 673 -2.30 -15.17 2.13
CA THR A 673 -0.91 -15.64 2.05
C THR A 673 -0.07 -15.12 3.20
N ILE A 674 0.07 -13.80 3.36
CA ILE A 674 1.03 -13.23 4.32
C ILE A 674 0.65 -13.54 5.78
N ASN A 675 -0.64 -13.54 6.12
CA ASN A 675 -1.09 -13.90 7.46
C ASN A 675 -0.89 -15.38 7.78
N ARG A 676 -1.03 -16.29 6.80
CA ARG A 676 -0.65 -17.70 6.97
C ARG A 676 0.87 -17.86 7.18
N LEU A 677 1.69 -17.04 6.53
CA LEU A 677 3.15 -17.10 6.72
C LEU A 677 3.60 -16.56 8.08
N ARG A 678 2.87 -15.60 8.66
CA ARG A 678 3.05 -15.14 10.05
C ARG A 678 2.76 -16.23 11.09
N GLU A 679 1.92 -17.21 10.75
CA GLU A 679 1.53 -18.33 11.63
C GLU A 679 2.47 -19.55 11.52
N LEU A 680 3.51 -19.48 10.70
CA LEU A 680 4.58 -20.47 10.64
C LEU A 680 5.73 -20.09 11.60
N PRO A 681 6.37 -21.08 12.28
CA PRO A 681 7.45 -20.85 13.24
C PRO A 681 8.82 -20.58 12.61
#